data_AF-C4FP26-F1
#
_entry.id   AF-C4FP26-F1
#
_cell.length_a   1.000
_cell.length_b   1.000
_cell.length_c   1.000
_cell.angle_alpha   90.00
_cell.angle_beta   90.00
_cell.angle_gamma   90.00
#
_symmetry.space_group_name_H-M   'P 1'
#
loop_
_entity.id
_entity.type
_entity.pdbx_description
1 polymer ?
#
loop_
_entity_poly.entity_id
_entity_poly.type
_entity_poly.pdbx_seq_one_letter_code
_entity_poly.pdbx_strand_id
1 'polypeptide(L)'
;MKLHRHLSAVMAALVLTGISYSAIATEITVTSDKAEELLGLTMGSPVQTQPEVKHIEDTLTVNVHGKSLTEAGKSKNVTGIYNGFGSQLTVDKDLIVRLKNDAPASKRELGHYYMSAVYAGYGGKVPRLSKDNPDRDYGDTNIHVKGNVDIDAIGSGLQVNQRGHILVDGGGKIITHPVETSDTYSVVAEEGDVYVNAGADGKHPGTHDLVVVGNVGLIDKDYGRDPNHNEEPTNVGLAFTTPNSSLTGAVLNEYAESNKNPHNSGADIYLQNGATWNNEWIGIERPTPKKERPSGDNAAYLYKGSKVRNFVGGVNPTAVGNIHPIDARPITIQNYSGYVNTIYKSGVPASDTGKGQIIVEHAADNSHITMQGDHSGNTIDDASYKKDIQALAEKLQYTGNDKKLSTTVQINEGVTTPGAVADLGADHFDSQGHLVVDDTTKVVRASESSLVGGTKSALTSTVMAWKNNTNNLQRRLGDLRLANTDKGVWAKYIGGKSKITDGADAHMTYNGVQVGYDHKATNGWIFGGAIDYSTSSNSYANGSGDGKLGGIALYGTKQHEDGRYIDIIARGNRLSNDYSLNSISGQRLNGNYHTFGTSLSAEYGKRIKKQNGFYIDPSVEFILGRLNGVSYDATIAGGGSMHVKSDAVNSAVGRLGIGIGKETEKSNIFAKLALAHEFSGKVNTTYSAPGNPTVQTTVDLKDTWLDAEIGGSWSVRPSTYLYGTFTKNFGATIDNTWRIDAGVRHNF
;
A
#
# COMPACT_ATOMS: atom_id res chain seq x y z
N MET A 1 22.96 4.45 48.63
CA MET A 1 21.97 5.32 49.32
C MET A 1 20.72 5.30 48.45
N LYS A 2 19.75 4.42 48.72
CA LYS A 2 18.49 4.69 49.45
C LYS A 2 17.75 5.91 48.89
N LEU A 3 16.46 5.91 48.57
CA LEU A 3 15.37 4.92 48.51
C LEU A 3 14.15 5.72 48.00
N HIS A 4 13.26 5.11 47.19
CA HIS A 4 11.77 5.15 47.26
C HIS A 4 11.00 6.50 47.37
N ARG A 5 9.70 6.66 47.07
CA ARG A 5 8.55 5.97 46.41
C ARG A 5 7.34 6.92 46.64
N HIS A 6 6.42 6.95 45.68
CA HIS A 6 4.93 7.02 45.78
C HIS A 6 4.20 8.02 46.74
N LEU A 7 3.18 8.73 46.23
CA LEU A 7 1.72 8.41 46.33
C LEU A 7 0.82 9.67 46.16
N SER A 8 -0.27 9.46 45.39
CA SER A 8 -1.68 9.91 45.60
C SER A 8 -2.12 11.39 45.54
N ALA A 9 -2.84 11.70 44.46
CA ALA A 9 -4.28 12.02 44.37
C ALA A 9 -5.04 12.83 45.46
N VAL A 10 -5.87 13.75 44.93
CA VAL A 10 -7.12 14.38 45.45
C VAL A 10 -6.99 15.58 46.40
N MET A 11 -7.28 16.79 45.91
CA MET A 11 -8.44 17.59 46.36
C MET A 11 -8.69 18.84 45.50
N ALA A 12 -9.96 19.14 45.34
CA ALA A 12 -10.54 20.20 44.52
C ALA A 12 -10.60 21.57 45.23
N ALA A 13 -10.93 22.58 44.41
CA ALA A 13 -11.66 23.81 44.71
C ALA A 13 -10.89 25.14 44.85
N LEU A 14 -10.95 25.90 43.75
CA LEU A 14 -11.47 27.28 43.61
C LEU A 14 -10.70 28.46 44.25
N VAL A 15 -10.18 29.37 43.40
CA VAL A 15 -10.48 30.82 43.40
C VAL A 15 -10.31 31.39 41.97
N LEU A 16 -11.37 32.04 41.49
CA LEU A 16 -11.50 32.82 40.25
C LEU A 16 -10.56 34.05 40.22
N THR A 17 -10.08 34.45 39.04
CA THR A 17 -10.53 35.66 38.30
C THR A 17 -9.55 35.98 37.16
N GLY A 18 -10.00 35.72 35.95
CA GLY A 18 -9.35 36.11 34.71
C GLY A 18 -10.37 35.97 33.60
N ILE A 19 -11.25 36.96 33.47
CA ILE A 19 -12.26 37.01 32.39
C ILE A 19 -11.50 37.35 31.10
N SER A 20 -11.02 36.31 30.42
CA SER A 20 -10.90 36.31 28.97
C SER A 20 -12.25 35.85 28.43
N TYR A 21 -12.92 36.70 27.65
CA TYR A 21 -14.09 36.31 26.85
C TYR A 21 -13.67 35.19 25.89
N SER A 22 -13.88 33.93 26.29
CA SER A 22 -13.88 32.79 25.39
C SER A 22 -15.26 32.73 24.75
N ALA A 23 -15.32 32.83 23.42
CA ALA A 23 -16.51 32.59 22.64
C ALA A 23 -17.08 31.20 23.01
N ILE A 24 -18.34 31.16 23.45
CA ILE A 24 -19.00 29.96 23.95
C ILE A 24 -19.59 29.24 22.74
N ALA A 25 -19.11 28.03 22.45
CA ALA A 25 -19.78 27.12 21.50
C ALA A 25 -21.25 26.94 21.92
N THR A 26 -22.18 26.98 20.95
CA THR A 26 -23.60 26.81 21.27
C THR A 26 -23.89 25.32 21.39
N GLU A 27 -24.20 24.85 22.60
CA GLU A 27 -24.53 23.44 22.86
C GLU A 27 -26.01 23.27 23.22
N ILE A 28 -26.69 22.35 22.52
CA ILE A 28 -28.07 21.94 22.77
C ILE A 28 -28.09 20.45 23.03
N THR A 29 -28.57 20.04 24.20
CA THR A 29 -28.68 18.62 24.56
C THR A 29 -30.10 18.29 25.01
N VAL A 30 -30.72 17.31 24.36
CA VAL A 30 -32.09 16.86 24.63
C VAL A 30 -32.13 15.33 24.74
N THR A 31 -32.69 14.81 25.82
CA THR A 31 -32.78 13.36 26.06
C THR A 31 -34.18 12.98 26.54
N SER A 32 -34.70 11.85 26.05
CA SER A 32 -35.90 11.20 26.60
C SER A 32 -35.75 9.69 26.57
N ASP A 33 -36.20 9.02 27.64
CA ASP A 33 -36.26 7.56 27.73
C ASP A 33 -37.58 6.99 27.19
N LYS A 34 -38.55 7.86 26.85
CA LYS A 34 -39.84 7.51 26.28
C LYS A 34 -39.82 7.59 24.76
N ALA A 35 -40.68 6.80 24.14
CA ALA A 35 -40.94 6.90 22.70
C ALA A 35 -41.89 8.08 22.40
N GLU A 36 -41.32 9.28 22.25
CA GLU A 36 -42.05 10.53 22.03
C GLU A 36 -41.34 11.43 21.00
N GLU A 37 -42.01 12.52 20.61
CA GLU A 37 -41.39 13.51 19.72
C GLU A 37 -40.29 14.25 20.48
N LEU A 38 -39.08 14.21 19.94
CA LEU A 38 -37.87 14.75 20.55
C LEU A 38 -37.05 15.48 19.48
N LEU A 39 -37.09 16.81 19.52
CA LEU A 39 -36.38 17.67 18.59
C LEU A 39 -35.32 18.48 19.35
N GLY A 40 -34.11 18.57 18.81
CA GLY A 40 -33.05 19.43 19.36
C GLY A 40 -33.27 20.90 18.98
N LEU A 41 -32.47 21.44 18.06
CA LEU A 41 -32.71 22.79 17.54
C LEU A 41 -33.90 22.75 16.58
N THR A 42 -34.98 23.44 16.92
CA THR A 42 -36.17 23.54 16.06
C THR A 42 -36.37 24.98 15.61
N MET A 43 -36.61 25.17 14.31
CA MET A 43 -36.90 26.46 13.70
C MET A 43 -38.05 26.31 12.71
N GLY A 44 -38.91 27.32 12.64
CA GLY A 44 -40.04 27.35 11.73
C GLY A 44 -41.35 26.83 12.33
N SER A 45 -42.47 27.37 11.85
CA SER A 45 -43.81 26.95 12.26
C SER A 45 -44.83 27.07 11.12
N PRO A 46 -45.82 26.17 11.03
CA PRO A 46 -46.84 26.19 9.97
C PRO A 46 -47.83 27.37 10.05
N VAL A 47 -47.70 28.24 11.05
CA VAL A 47 -48.49 29.48 11.16
C VAL A 47 -47.62 30.74 11.02
N GLN A 48 -46.32 30.58 10.73
CA GLN A 48 -45.42 31.72 10.63
C GLN A 48 -45.68 32.53 9.36
N THR A 49 -45.54 33.85 9.49
CA THR A 49 -45.77 34.80 8.39
C THR A 49 -44.47 35.39 7.86
N GLN A 50 -43.36 35.16 8.54
CA GLN A 50 -42.00 35.56 8.14
C GLN A 50 -41.04 34.40 8.48
N PRO A 51 -39.96 34.23 7.69
CA PRO A 51 -38.90 33.27 8.00
C PRO A 51 -38.30 33.47 9.38
N GLU A 52 -38.08 32.39 10.13
CA GLU A 52 -37.22 32.43 11.30
C GLU A 52 -35.76 32.42 10.83
N VAL A 53 -34.97 33.40 11.27
CA VAL A 53 -33.56 33.53 10.87
C VAL A 53 -32.69 33.40 12.11
N LYS A 54 -31.72 32.47 12.07
CA LYS A 54 -30.75 32.26 13.13
C LYS A 54 -29.34 32.19 12.55
N HIS A 55 -28.46 33.03 13.09
CA HIS A 55 -27.05 33.05 12.76
C HIS A 55 -26.24 32.72 14.00
N ILE A 56 -25.42 31.68 13.90
CA ILE A 56 -24.52 31.22 14.95
C ILE A 56 -23.09 31.49 14.50
N GLU A 57 -22.43 32.44 15.17
CA GLU A 57 -21.06 32.87 14.84
C GLU A 57 -19.97 31.85 15.26
N ASP A 58 -20.33 30.84 16.04
CA ASP A 58 -19.42 29.81 16.58
C ASP A 58 -19.89 28.38 16.21
N THR A 59 -19.17 27.37 16.69
CA THR A 59 -19.54 25.96 16.55
C THR A 59 -20.90 25.69 17.20
N LEU A 60 -21.79 25.03 16.47
CA LEU A 60 -23.06 24.52 16.97
C LEU A 60 -22.94 23.02 17.26
N THR A 61 -23.17 22.63 18.51
CA THR A 61 -23.24 21.23 18.94
C THR A 61 -24.66 20.87 19.33
N VAL A 62 -25.22 19.82 18.74
CA VAL A 62 -26.56 19.32 19.03
C VAL A 62 -26.51 17.83 19.38
N ASN A 63 -26.88 17.49 20.61
CA ASN A 63 -26.96 16.11 21.09
C ASN A 63 -28.42 15.76 21.35
N VAL A 64 -28.93 14.75 20.65
CA VAL A 64 -30.28 14.22 20.86
C VAL A 64 -30.22 12.74 21.14
N HIS A 65 -30.86 12.29 22.21
CA HIS A 65 -30.97 10.87 22.58
C HIS A 65 -32.41 10.52 22.91
N GLY A 66 -33.07 9.75 22.03
CA GLY A 66 -34.48 9.42 22.18
C GLY A 66 -34.85 8.02 21.70
N LYS A 67 -36.16 7.80 21.54
CA LYS A 67 -36.75 6.58 20.97
C LYS A 67 -37.83 6.98 19.97
N SER A 68 -37.71 6.53 18.72
CA SER A 68 -38.76 6.80 17.72
C SER A 68 -39.92 5.80 17.83
N LEU A 69 -39.64 4.52 18.03
CA LEU A 69 -40.65 3.47 17.95
C LEU A 69 -41.37 3.26 19.28
N THR A 70 -42.68 3.50 19.27
CA THR A 70 -43.56 3.22 20.41
C THR A 70 -43.91 1.73 20.51
N GLU A 71 -44.32 1.27 21.69
CA GLU A 71 -44.82 -0.10 21.89
C GLU A 71 -46.02 -0.45 21.00
N ALA A 72 -46.82 0.55 20.64
CA ALA A 72 -47.95 0.42 19.71
C ALA A 72 -47.53 0.34 18.22
N GLY A 73 -46.22 0.38 17.93
CA GLY A 73 -45.67 0.28 16.57
C GLY A 73 -45.78 1.56 15.73
N LYS A 74 -46.10 2.71 16.35
CA LYS A 74 -46.07 4.03 15.72
C LYS A 74 -44.72 4.71 15.91
N SER A 75 -44.28 5.47 14.92
CA SER A 75 -43.03 6.22 14.92
C SER A 75 -43.23 7.66 15.38
N LYS A 76 -42.29 8.14 16.18
CA LYS A 76 -42.15 9.51 16.68
C LYS A 76 -40.85 10.11 16.18
N ASN A 77 -40.88 11.42 15.93
CA ASN A 77 -39.73 12.11 15.38
C ASN A 77 -38.65 12.29 16.45
N VAL A 78 -37.44 11.80 16.17
CA VAL A 78 -36.25 12.04 16.99
C VAL A 78 -35.22 12.69 16.08
N THR A 79 -35.10 14.01 16.15
CA THR A 79 -34.31 14.80 15.19
C THR A 79 -33.38 15.77 15.90
N GLY A 80 -32.13 15.87 15.42
CA GLY A 80 -31.13 16.80 15.95
C GLY A 80 -31.52 18.26 15.65
N ILE A 81 -31.44 18.64 14.38
CA ILE A 81 -31.86 19.96 13.89
C ILE A 81 -33.08 19.78 12.99
N TYR A 82 -34.17 20.46 13.33
CA TYR A 82 -35.38 20.52 12.53
C TYR A 82 -35.59 21.96 12.05
N ASN A 83 -35.24 22.24 10.80
CA ASN A 83 -35.45 23.53 10.16
C ASN A 83 -36.61 23.40 9.16
N GLY A 84 -37.65 24.22 9.29
CA GLY A 84 -38.85 24.10 8.47
C GLY A 84 -39.42 25.44 8.00
N PHE A 85 -40.36 25.38 7.06
CA PHE A 85 -41.25 26.50 6.72
C PHE A 85 -40.54 27.78 6.26
N GLY A 86 -39.46 27.68 5.49
CA GLY A 86 -38.74 28.82 4.94
C GLY A 86 -37.69 29.41 5.88
N SER A 87 -37.42 28.78 7.01
CA SER A 87 -36.47 29.26 8.01
C SER A 87 -35.01 29.13 7.55
N GLN A 88 -34.17 30.04 8.04
CA GLN A 88 -32.79 30.27 7.59
C GLN A 88 -31.81 30.06 8.77
N LEU A 89 -30.96 29.04 8.69
CA LEU A 89 -29.92 28.77 9.68
C LEU A 89 -28.53 28.96 9.06
N THR A 90 -27.69 29.79 9.65
CA THR A 90 -26.27 29.92 9.29
C THR A 90 -25.39 29.60 10.48
N VAL A 91 -24.37 28.75 10.28
CA VAL A 91 -23.34 28.41 11.26
C VAL A 91 -21.98 28.79 10.67
N ASP A 92 -21.26 29.73 11.29
CA ASP A 92 -20.00 30.26 10.74
C ASP A 92 -18.80 29.32 10.94
N LYS A 93 -18.89 28.38 11.89
CA LYS A 93 -17.86 27.37 12.15
C LYS A 93 -18.43 25.97 11.94
N ASP A 94 -18.00 25.02 12.77
CA ASP A 94 -18.37 23.61 12.63
C ASP A 94 -19.78 23.32 13.15
N LEU A 95 -20.43 22.32 12.54
CA LEU A 95 -21.69 21.75 13.00
C LEU A 95 -21.45 20.32 13.50
N ILE A 96 -21.67 20.09 14.79
CA ILE A 96 -21.53 18.77 15.42
C ILE A 96 -22.91 18.27 15.82
N VAL A 97 -23.30 17.09 15.33
CA VAL A 97 -24.58 16.47 15.70
C VAL A 97 -24.38 15.02 16.14
N ARG A 98 -24.92 14.68 17.31
CA ARG A 98 -25.00 13.31 17.83
C ARG A 98 -26.46 12.92 17.97
N LEU A 99 -26.93 12.01 17.13
CA LEU A 99 -28.30 11.50 17.16
C LEU A 99 -28.31 10.04 17.60
N LYS A 100 -28.66 9.80 18.86
CA LYS A 100 -28.87 8.46 19.41
C LYS A 100 -30.35 8.12 19.42
N ASN A 101 -30.68 6.93 18.94
CA ASN A 101 -32.05 6.43 18.89
C ASN A 101 -32.11 4.98 19.36
N ASP A 102 -32.52 4.74 20.60
CA ASP A 102 -32.51 3.41 21.20
C ASP A 102 -33.60 2.49 20.63
N ALA A 103 -34.61 3.07 19.98
CA ALA A 103 -35.68 2.34 19.30
C ALA A 103 -35.98 3.02 17.97
N PRO A 104 -35.20 2.76 16.91
CA PRO A 104 -35.33 3.43 15.63
C PRO A 104 -36.70 3.23 14.97
N ALA A 105 -37.13 4.19 14.16
CA ALA A 105 -38.48 4.18 13.58
C ALA A 105 -38.73 2.98 12.64
N SER A 106 -40.00 2.65 12.41
CA SER A 106 -40.39 1.46 11.64
C SER A 106 -40.46 1.72 10.13
N LYS A 107 -39.98 0.76 9.34
CA LYS A 107 -40.13 0.70 7.87
C LYS A 107 -41.58 0.71 7.40
N ARG A 108 -42.52 0.33 8.28
CA ARG A 108 -43.95 0.41 7.96
C ARG A 108 -44.41 1.85 7.71
N GLU A 109 -43.67 2.83 8.20
CA GLU A 109 -44.00 4.25 8.12
C GLU A 109 -42.94 5.10 7.40
N LEU A 110 -42.01 4.48 6.63
CA LEU A 110 -40.86 5.17 6.02
C LEU A 110 -39.97 5.78 7.11
N GLY A 111 -39.28 4.93 7.87
CA GLY A 111 -38.65 5.30 9.13
C GLY A 111 -37.59 6.40 9.01
N HIS A 112 -36.93 6.56 7.86
CA HIS A 112 -35.95 7.63 7.64
C HIS A 112 -36.51 9.05 7.86
N TYR A 113 -37.82 9.27 7.74
CA TYR A 113 -38.46 10.57 8.02
C TYR A 113 -38.57 10.94 9.50
N TYR A 114 -38.40 9.97 10.38
CA TYR A 114 -38.62 10.13 11.82
C TYR A 114 -37.32 10.16 12.61
N MET A 115 -36.18 10.14 11.93
CA MET A 115 -34.86 10.13 12.54
C MET A 115 -33.84 10.80 11.63
N SER A 116 -33.65 12.10 11.83
CA SER A 116 -32.71 12.90 11.01
C SER A 116 -31.77 13.66 11.93
N ALA A 117 -30.46 13.63 11.68
CA ALA A 117 -29.52 14.43 12.45
C ALA A 117 -29.71 15.91 12.11
N VAL A 118 -29.82 16.22 10.82
CA VAL A 118 -30.13 17.54 10.29
C VAL A 118 -31.22 17.42 9.24
N TYR A 119 -32.31 18.15 9.44
CA TYR A 119 -33.46 18.20 8.54
C TYR A 119 -33.75 19.64 8.11
N ALA A 120 -33.91 19.85 6.80
CA ALA A 120 -34.44 21.08 6.22
C ALA A 120 -35.59 20.75 5.25
N GLY A 121 -36.76 21.37 5.39
CA GLY A 121 -37.86 21.09 4.48
C GLY A 121 -39.10 21.94 4.70
N TYR A 122 -40.23 21.48 4.15
CA TYR A 122 -41.51 22.20 4.19
C TYR A 122 -41.42 23.65 3.66
N GLY A 123 -40.54 23.90 2.69
CA GLY A 123 -40.53 25.13 1.92
C GLY A 123 -41.67 25.15 0.89
N GLY A 124 -41.83 26.29 0.20
CA GLY A 124 -42.90 26.45 -0.78
C GLY A 124 -44.30 26.44 -0.16
N LYS A 125 -45.28 25.93 -0.91
CA LYS A 125 -46.66 25.76 -0.42
C LYS A 125 -46.84 24.42 0.28
N VAL A 126 -47.32 24.46 1.53
CA VAL A 126 -47.60 23.25 2.32
C VAL A 126 -49.05 23.27 2.87
N PRO A 127 -50.07 23.07 2.01
CA PRO A 127 -51.48 23.28 2.37
C PRO A 127 -51.97 22.42 3.54
N ARG A 128 -51.41 21.21 3.71
CA ARG A 128 -51.82 20.29 4.79
C ARG A 128 -51.52 20.84 6.18
N LEU A 129 -50.40 21.56 6.31
CA LEU A 129 -49.91 22.09 7.59
C LEU A 129 -50.32 23.55 7.80
N SER A 130 -50.41 24.35 6.73
CA SER A 130 -50.85 25.76 6.74
C SER A 130 -52.37 25.93 6.70
N LYS A 131 -53.10 25.29 7.63
CA LYS A 131 -54.57 25.28 7.61
C LYS A 131 -55.22 26.66 7.72
N ASP A 132 -54.52 27.62 8.30
CA ASP A 132 -54.96 29.01 8.44
C ASP A 132 -54.84 29.80 7.12
N ASN A 133 -53.89 29.42 6.25
CA ASN A 133 -53.75 29.95 4.91
C ASN A 133 -53.11 28.90 3.96
N PRO A 134 -53.92 28.08 3.28
CA PRO A 134 -53.42 27.01 2.41
C PRO A 134 -52.58 27.49 1.22
N ASP A 135 -52.71 28.76 0.83
CA ASP A 135 -51.97 29.37 -0.27
C ASP A 135 -50.64 30.00 0.17
N ARG A 136 -50.32 29.95 1.47
CA ARG A 136 -49.06 30.49 2.00
C ARG A 136 -47.88 29.75 1.38
N ASP A 137 -47.02 30.53 0.74
CA ASP A 137 -45.71 30.11 0.27
C ASP A 137 -44.66 30.53 1.31
N TYR A 138 -43.91 29.57 1.83
CA TYR A 138 -42.86 29.78 2.82
C TYR A 138 -41.51 30.16 2.19
N GLY A 139 -41.34 30.04 0.87
CA GLY A 139 -40.03 30.12 0.22
C GLY A 139 -39.14 28.93 0.58
N ASP A 140 -37.83 29.08 0.42
CA ASP A 140 -36.86 28.00 0.62
C ASP A 140 -36.40 27.90 2.07
N THR A 141 -36.26 26.68 2.58
CA THR A 141 -35.71 26.41 3.92
C THR A 141 -34.22 26.12 3.81
N ASN A 142 -33.36 26.98 4.35
CA ASN A 142 -31.90 26.89 4.13
C ASN A 142 -31.13 26.62 5.43
N ILE A 143 -30.15 25.73 5.36
CA ILE A 143 -29.09 25.56 6.35
C ILE A 143 -27.75 25.76 5.64
N HIS A 144 -26.95 26.72 6.11
CA HIS A 144 -25.59 26.96 5.61
C HIS A 144 -24.57 26.79 6.73
N VAL A 145 -23.66 25.84 6.57
CA VAL A 145 -22.53 25.59 7.46
C VAL A 145 -21.25 25.99 6.74
N LYS A 146 -20.56 27.03 7.24
CA LYS A 146 -19.32 27.50 6.64
C LYS A 146 -18.08 26.68 7.05
N GLY A 147 -18.15 26.01 8.21
CA GLY A 147 -17.13 25.07 8.67
C GLY A 147 -17.40 23.63 8.25
N ASN A 148 -16.84 22.68 9.01
CA ASN A 148 -17.04 21.25 8.78
C ASN A 148 -18.30 20.72 9.47
N VAL A 149 -18.79 19.58 9.01
CA VAL A 149 -19.78 18.77 9.74
C VAL A 149 -19.12 17.62 10.48
N ASP A 150 -19.61 17.29 11.67
CA ASP A 150 -19.30 16.05 12.38
C ASP A 150 -20.60 15.43 12.88
N ILE A 151 -21.14 14.51 12.10
CA ILE A 151 -22.44 13.88 12.30
C ILE A 151 -22.24 12.40 12.60
N ASP A 152 -22.84 11.95 13.70
CA ASP A 152 -22.95 10.55 14.10
C ASP A 152 -24.42 10.28 14.44
N ALA A 153 -25.08 9.45 13.63
CA ALA A 153 -26.53 9.29 13.68
C ALA A 153 -27.01 7.85 13.58
N ILE A 154 -27.91 7.48 14.49
CA ILE A 154 -28.83 6.35 14.33
C ILE A 154 -30.10 6.90 13.64
N GLY A 155 -30.02 7.02 12.32
CA GLY A 155 -31.00 7.69 11.47
C GLY A 155 -30.36 8.20 10.19
N SER A 156 -31.02 9.13 9.51
CA SER A 156 -30.46 9.86 8.37
C SER A 156 -29.50 10.97 8.86
N GLY A 157 -28.42 11.23 8.12
CA GLY A 157 -27.45 12.27 8.45
C GLY A 157 -27.97 13.65 8.07
N LEU A 158 -27.78 14.02 6.81
CA LEU A 158 -28.33 15.24 6.22
C LEU A 158 -29.57 14.89 5.39
N GLN A 159 -30.69 15.52 5.69
CA GLN A 159 -31.93 15.31 4.96
C GLN A 159 -32.56 16.63 4.52
N VAL A 160 -32.87 16.71 3.23
CA VAL A 160 -33.74 17.76 2.70
C VAL A 160 -35.05 17.19 2.18
N ASN A 161 -36.12 17.96 2.35
CA ASN A 161 -37.43 17.73 1.75
C ASN A 161 -37.86 18.97 0.95
N GLN A 162 -39.09 18.98 0.41
CA GLN A 162 -39.71 20.04 -0.38
C GLN A 162 -39.08 21.44 -0.14
N ARG A 163 -38.35 21.92 -1.16
CA ARG A 163 -37.66 23.23 -1.20
C ARG A 163 -36.75 23.50 0.02
N GLY A 164 -36.03 22.46 0.43
CA GLY A 164 -35.01 22.50 1.46
C GLY A 164 -33.61 22.44 0.87
N HIS A 165 -32.70 23.24 1.41
CA HIS A 165 -31.31 23.26 0.95
C HIS A 165 -30.35 23.22 2.14
N ILE A 166 -29.35 22.33 2.06
CA ILE A 166 -28.24 22.25 3.00
C ILE A 166 -26.95 22.47 2.21
N LEU A 167 -26.21 23.52 2.57
CA LEU A 167 -24.88 23.81 2.03
C LEU A 167 -23.84 23.71 3.15
N VAL A 168 -22.80 22.92 2.92
CA VAL A 168 -21.62 22.81 3.80
C VAL A 168 -20.38 23.16 2.97
N ASP A 169 -19.79 24.32 3.26
CA ASP A 169 -18.59 24.82 2.55
C ASP A 169 -17.35 23.96 2.90
N GLY A 170 -17.27 23.49 4.15
CA GLY A 170 -16.24 22.57 4.63
C GLY A 170 -16.49 21.11 4.23
N GLY A 171 -15.72 20.21 4.82
CA GLY A 171 -15.91 18.77 4.71
C GLY A 171 -16.38 18.19 6.05
N GLY A 172 -15.67 17.17 6.52
CA GLY A 172 -15.87 16.55 7.82
C GLY A 172 -16.38 15.12 7.73
N LYS A 173 -17.24 14.72 8.68
CA LYS A 173 -17.72 13.35 8.82
C LYS A 173 -19.24 13.31 8.86
N ILE A 174 -19.83 12.39 8.09
CA ILE A 174 -21.25 12.08 8.12
C ILE A 174 -21.40 10.57 8.25
N ILE A 175 -21.60 10.10 9.47
CA ILE A 175 -21.71 8.70 9.80
C ILE A 175 -23.16 8.39 10.17
N THR A 176 -23.74 7.45 9.42
CA THR A 176 -25.03 6.87 9.76
C THR A 176 -24.87 5.39 10.04
N HIS A 177 -25.48 4.94 11.12
CA HIS A 177 -25.44 3.54 11.53
C HIS A 177 -26.61 2.77 10.91
N PRO A 178 -26.36 1.57 10.33
CA PRO A 178 -27.45 0.74 9.81
C PRO A 178 -28.41 0.36 10.94
N VAL A 179 -29.70 0.39 10.65
CA VAL A 179 -30.75 -0.06 11.56
C VAL A 179 -31.57 -1.17 10.92
N GLU A 180 -32.06 -2.11 11.72
CA GLU A 180 -32.84 -3.25 11.20
C GLU A 180 -34.29 -2.87 10.86
N THR A 181 -34.75 -1.73 11.38
CA THR A 181 -36.15 -1.34 11.33
C THR A 181 -36.51 -0.50 10.12
N SER A 182 -35.57 0.19 9.46
CA SER A 182 -35.80 1.09 8.31
C SER A 182 -34.55 1.29 7.47
N ASP A 183 -34.73 1.65 6.20
CA ASP A 183 -33.67 2.27 5.40
C ASP A 183 -33.24 3.60 6.04
N THR A 184 -31.96 3.94 5.89
CA THR A 184 -31.35 5.20 6.35
C THR A 184 -30.33 5.68 5.32
N TYR A 185 -30.05 6.99 5.35
CA TYR A 185 -29.18 7.66 4.40
C TYR A 185 -28.22 8.60 5.10
N SER A 186 -26.94 8.54 4.74
CA SER A 186 -25.97 9.54 5.17
C SER A 186 -26.36 10.93 4.65
N VAL A 187 -26.80 10.97 3.39
CA VAL A 187 -27.35 12.15 2.73
C VAL A 187 -28.57 11.74 1.93
N VAL A 188 -29.69 12.44 2.11
CA VAL A 188 -30.90 12.22 1.32
C VAL A 188 -31.54 13.55 0.91
N ALA A 189 -31.93 13.62 -0.36
CA ALA A 189 -32.66 14.75 -0.91
C ALA A 189 -33.98 14.31 -1.54
N GLU A 190 -35.00 15.12 -1.30
CA GLU A 190 -36.37 14.94 -1.76
C GLU A 190 -36.93 16.31 -2.17
N GLU A 191 -36.77 16.72 -3.44
CA GLU A 191 -37.08 18.06 -3.96
C GLU A 191 -36.34 19.17 -3.20
N GLY A 192 -35.06 19.33 -3.51
CA GLY A 192 -34.13 20.19 -2.80
C GLY A 192 -32.68 19.72 -2.98
N ASP A 193 -31.75 20.42 -2.33
CA ASP A 193 -30.32 20.21 -2.55
C ASP A 193 -29.52 19.94 -1.27
N VAL A 194 -28.58 19.01 -1.32
CA VAL A 194 -27.52 18.87 -0.31
C VAL A 194 -26.16 18.95 -0.98
N TYR A 195 -25.38 19.97 -0.62
CA TYR A 195 -24.02 20.16 -1.10
C TYR A 195 -23.05 20.13 0.07
N VAL A 196 -22.05 19.25 0.00
CA VAL A 196 -21.02 19.09 1.04
C VAL A 196 -19.64 19.11 0.41
N ASN A 197 -18.78 19.96 0.94
CA ASN A 197 -17.46 20.25 0.36
C ASN A 197 -17.59 20.66 -1.10
N ALA A 198 -18.62 21.42 -1.45
CA ALA A 198 -18.90 21.87 -2.81
C ALA A 198 -19.43 23.30 -2.77
N GLY A 199 -19.29 24.03 -3.87
CA GLY A 199 -19.86 25.36 -4.04
C GLY A 199 -21.39 25.34 -3.98
N ALA A 200 -21.99 26.52 -3.84
CA ALA A 200 -23.45 26.68 -3.74
C ALA A 200 -24.23 26.16 -4.96
N ASP A 201 -23.56 25.90 -6.08
CA ASP A 201 -24.14 25.29 -7.28
C ASP A 201 -23.94 23.78 -7.37
N GLY A 202 -23.28 23.16 -6.39
CA GLY A 202 -22.90 21.74 -6.37
C GLY A 202 -21.83 21.35 -7.40
N LYS A 203 -21.35 22.30 -8.21
CA LYS A 203 -20.49 22.03 -9.39
C LYS A 203 -19.01 22.30 -9.16
N HIS A 204 -18.68 23.04 -8.11
CA HIS A 204 -17.31 23.40 -7.79
C HIS A 204 -16.85 22.62 -6.56
N PRO A 205 -15.98 21.60 -6.70
CA PRO A 205 -15.54 20.83 -5.55
C PRO A 205 -14.64 21.67 -4.63
N GLY A 206 -14.83 21.52 -3.33
CA GLY A 206 -13.96 22.07 -2.30
C GLY A 206 -12.68 21.27 -2.14
N THR A 207 -11.89 21.59 -1.11
CA THR A 207 -10.56 20.99 -0.87
C THR A 207 -10.43 20.32 0.49
N HIS A 208 -11.54 20.11 1.21
CA HIS A 208 -11.54 19.56 2.56
C HIS A 208 -11.62 18.03 2.55
N ASP A 209 -11.21 17.41 3.66
CA ASP A 209 -11.43 15.97 3.89
C ASP A 209 -12.93 15.72 4.11
N LEU A 210 -13.51 14.74 3.41
CA LEU A 210 -14.90 14.33 3.60
C LEU A 210 -15.00 12.81 3.78
N VAL A 211 -15.61 12.36 4.88
CA VAL A 211 -15.88 10.94 5.15
C VAL A 211 -17.38 10.73 5.33
N VAL A 212 -17.98 9.93 4.46
CA VAL A 212 -19.40 9.62 4.44
C VAL A 212 -19.60 8.12 4.59
N VAL A 213 -20.35 7.70 5.61
CA VAL A 213 -20.73 6.30 5.84
C VAL A 213 -22.25 6.19 5.89
N GLY A 214 -22.82 5.51 4.89
CA GLY A 214 -24.26 5.37 4.67
C GLY A 214 -24.63 5.65 3.22
N ASN A 215 -25.82 5.20 2.82
CA ASN A 215 -26.29 5.36 1.45
C ASN A 215 -26.62 6.84 1.15
N VAL A 216 -26.52 7.21 -0.13
CA VAL A 216 -26.99 8.49 -0.66
C VAL A 216 -28.33 8.26 -1.36
N GLY A 217 -29.33 9.07 -1.03
CA GLY A 217 -30.69 8.95 -1.57
C GLY A 217 -31.13 10.18 -2.35
N LEU A 218 -31.56 9.99 -3.59
CA LEU A 218 -32.38 10.96 -4.32
C LEU A 218 -33.75 10.34 -4.54
N ILE A 219 -34.69 10.77 -3.70
CA ILE A 219 -35.99 10.13 -3.57
C ILE A 219 -37.02 11.01 -4.28
N ASP A 220 -37.68 10.43 -5.28
CA ASP A 220 -38.83 11.05 -5.95
C ASP A 220 -40.07 10.82 -5.09
N LYS A 221 -40.29 11.68 -4.10
CA LYS A 221 -41.35 11.50 -3.09
C LYS A 221 -42.74 11.86 -3.65
N ASP A 222 -43.21 11.13 -4.66
CA ASP A 222 -44.56 11.24 -5.23
C ASP A 222 -45.64 10.51 -4.40
N TYR A 223 -45.27 10.05 -3.21
CA TYR A 223 -46.08 9.21 -2.34
C TYR A 223 -46.10 9.71 -0.89
N GLY A 224 -46.89 9.03 -0.05
CA GLY A 224 -46.96 9.30 1.38
C GLY A 224 -48.02 10.34 1.75
N ARG A 225 -47.87 10.96 2.93
CA ARG A 225 -48.84 11.94 3.46
C ARG A 225 -48.67 13.36 2.91
N ASP A 226 -47.45 13.67 2.48
CA ASP A 226 -47.02 14.96 1.95
C ASP A 226 -46.12 14.68 0.75
N PRO A 227 -46.70 14.30 -0.41
CA PRO A 227 -45.91 14.12 -1.63
C PRO A 227 -45.34 15.46 -2.08
N ASN A 228 -44.14 15.41 -2.63
CA ASN A 228 -43.50 16.55 -3.27
C ASN A 228 -44.21 16.86 -4.59
N HIS A 229 -44.18 18.12 -5.00
CA HIS A 229 -44.91 18.57 -6.20
C HIS A 229 -44.15 18.30 -7.49
N ASN A 230 -42.86 17.93 -7.38
CA ASN A 230 -41.91 17.75 -8.46
C ASN A 230 -41.78 19.03 -9.31
N GLU A 231 -41.65 20.17 -8.63
CA GLU A 231 -41.52 21.50 -9.26
C GLU A 231 -40.06 21.95 -9.42
N GLU A 232 -39.17 21.41 -8.59
CA GLU A 232 -37.73 21.77 -8.51
C GLU A 232 -36.84 20.52 -8.62
N PRO A 233 -35.55 20.67 -8.97
CA PRO A 233 -34.63 19.54 -9.00
C PRO A 233 -34.34 18.98 -7.60
N THR A 234 -33.91 17.73 -7.57
CA THR A 234 -33.39 17.04 -6.38
C THR A 234 -31.93 16.72 -6.60
N ASN A 235 -31.01 17.39 -5.90
CA ASN A 235 -29.58 17.21 -6.11
C ASN A 235 -28.81 16.87 -4.83
N VAL A 236 -27.80 16.05 -4.99
CA VAL A 236 -26.79 15.79 -3.96
C VAL A 236 -25.42 15.96 -4.58
N GLY A 237 -24.62 16.89 -4.07
CA GLY A 237 -23.25 17.15 -4.52
C GLY A 237 -22.26 16.87 -3.41
N LEU A 238 -21.38 15.88 -3.59
CA LEU A 238 -20.40 15.46 -2.59
C LEU A 238 -19.01 15.45 -3.20
N ALA A 239 -18.08 16.22 -2.63
CA ALA A 239 -16.71 16.24 -3.11
C ALA A 239 -15.74 15.52 -2.16
N PHE A 240 -15.12 14.46 -2.67
CA PHE A 240 -14.08 13.68 -2.01
C PHE A 240 -12.74 13.95 -2.73
N THR A 241 -12.01 14.95 -2.24
CA THR A 241 -10.90 15.55 -3.00
C THR A 241 -9.52 15.35 -2.38
N THR A 242 -9.42 14.55 -1.32
CA THR A 242 -8.17 14.32 -0.61
C THR A 242 -7.93 12.82 -0.39
N PRO A 243 -6.69 12.39 -0.10
CA PRO A 243 -6.39 10.98 0.18
C PRO A 243 -7.13 10.41 1.39
N ASN A 244 -7.59 11.26 2.31
CA ASN A 244 -8.33 10.85 3.51
C ASN A 244 -9.85 10.80 3.29
N SER A 245 -10.33 11.28 2.14
CA SER A 245 -11.75 11.35 1.84
C SER A 245 -12.29 9.99 1.42
N SER A 246 -13.48 9.63 1.90
CA SER A 246 -14.13 8.38 1.49
C SER A 246 -15.65 8.40 1.55
N LEU A 247 -16.26 7.65 0.64
CA LEU A 247 -17.67 7.26 0.66
C LEU A 247 -17.75 5.76 0.88
N THR A 248 -18.45 5.30 1.91
CA THR A 248 -18.85 3.90 2.07
C THR A 248 -20.37 3.86 2.05
N GLY A 249 -20.94 3.31 0.98
CA GLY A 249 -22.39 3.34 0.74
C GLY A 249 -22.74 3.28 -0.74
N ALA A 250 -24.02 3.07 -1.03
CA ALA A 250 -24.58 3.05 -2.36
C ALA A 250 -25.36 4.34 -2.68
N VAL A 251 -25.58 4.62 -3.97
CA VAL A 251 -26.37 5.78 -4.43
C VAL A 251 -27.70 5.31 -5.03
N LEU A 252 -28.79 5.48 -4.30
CA LEU A 252 -30.14 5.31 -4.84
C LEU A 252 -30.57 6.62 -5.51
N ASN A 253 -30.91 6.56 -6.79
CA ASN A 253 -31.48 7.68 -7.52
C ASN A 253 -32.77 7.26 -8.22
N GLU A 254 -33.92 7.54 -7.61
CA GLU A 254 -35.23 7.11 -8.12
C GLU A 254 -35.57 7.73 -9.49
N TYR A 255 -35.08 8.94 -9.77
CA TYR A 255 -35.27 9.60 -11.07
C TYR A 255 -34.56 8.85 -12.20
N ALA A 256 -33.36 8.34 -11.92
CA ALA A 256 -32.61 7.48 -12.84
C ALA A 256 -33.12 6.02 -12.83
N GLU A 257 -33.82 5.59 -11.78
CA GLU A 257 -34.46 4.27 -11.74
C GLU A 257 -35.77 4.19 -12.54
N SER A 258 -36.50 5.30 -12.61
CA SER A 258 -37.77 5.42 -13.34
C SER A 258 -37.62 5.84 -14.80
N ASN A 259 -36.43 6.30 -15.19
CA ASN A 259 -36.18 7.02 -16.45
C ASN A 259 -37.09 8.26 -16.62
N LYS A 260 -37.53 8.86 -15.50
CA LYS A 260 -38.36 10.06 -15.46
C LYS A 260 -37.64 11.13 -14.66
N ASN A 261 -36.99 12.06 -15.36
CA ASN A 261 -36.16 13.07 -14.73
C ASN A 261 -36.31 14.45 -15.41
N PRO A 262 -37.47 15.13 -15.28
CA PRO A 262 -37.75 16.36 -16.00
C PRO A 262 -36.85 17.54 -15.61
N HIS A 263 -36.34 17.52 -14.37
CA HIS A 263 -35.51 18.60 -13.80
C HIS A 263 -34.03 18.25 -13.73
N ASN A 264 -33.63 17.17 -14.40
CA ASN A 264 -32.24 16.68 -14.41
C ASN A 264 -31.69 16.39 -12.99
N SER A 265 -32.52 16.00 -12.03
CA SER A 265 -32.15 15.60 -10.65
C SER A 265 -31.07 14.52 -10.61
N GLY A 266 -30.13 14.58 -9.66
CA GLY A 266 -29.08 13.56 -9.58
C GLY A 266 -27.98 13.78 -8.56
N ALA A 267 -27.21 12.71 -8.33
CA ALA A 267 -25.98 12.74 -7.54
C ALA A 267 -24.80 13.20 -8.38
N ASP A 268 -24.05 14.17 -7.87
CA ASP A 268 -22.78 14.62 -8.40
C ASP A 268 -21.66 14.28 -7.41
N ILE A 269 -20.77 13.39 -7.83
CA ILE A 269 -19.70 12.84 -6.98
C ILE A 269 -18.35 13.23 -7.57
N TYR A 270 -17.52 13.92 -6.78
CA TYR A 270 -16.11 14.15 -7.11
C TYR A 270 -15.26 13.16 -6.34
N LEU A 271 -14.44 12.37 -7.03
CA LEU A 271 -13.56 11.37 -6.42
C LEU A 271 -12.14 11.56 -6.95
N GLN A 272 -11.29 12.21 -6.16
CA GLN A 272 -10.00 12.71 -6.61
C GLN A 272 -8.90 12.49 -5.57
N ASN A 273 -7.63 12.57 -6.02
CA ASN A 273 -6.44 12.62 -5.18
C ASN A 273 -6.34 11.45 -4.17
N GLY A 274 -6.66 10.24 -4.61
CA GLY A 274 -6.61 9.03 -3.78
C GLY A 274 -7.87 8.77 -2.95
N ALA A 275 -8.87 9.65 -2.98
CA ALA A 275 -10.14 9.44 -2.31
C ALA A 275 -10.81 8.13 -2.73
N THR A 276 -11.56 7.52 -1.83
CA THR A 276 -12.07 6.15 -2.00
C THR A 276 -13.59 6.06 -1.95
N TRP A 277 -14.21 5.36 -2.89
CA TRP A 277 -15.62 4.95 -2.81
C TRP A 277 -15.73 3.43 -2.63
N ASN A 278 -16.13 2.98 -1.44
CA ASN A 278 -16.53 1.60 -1.18
C ASN A 278 -18.02 1.44 -1.50
N ASN A 279 -18.33 0.91 -2.69
CA ASN A 279 -19.69 0.82 -3.19
C ASN A 279 -20.39 -0.44 -2.66
N GLU A 280 -21.14 -0.27 -1.58
CA GLU A 280 -21.98 -1.30 -0.97
C GLU A 280 -23.28 -0.72 -0.44
N TRP A 281 -24.39 -1.47 -0.57
CA TRP A 281 -25.61 -1.10 0.13
C TRP A 281 -25.48 -1.33 1.64
N ILE A 282 -25.72 -0.30 2.44
CA ILE A 282 -25.66 -0.39 3.91
C ILE A 282 -27.06 -0.52 4.50
N GLY A 283 -27.24 -1.48 5.42
CA GLY A 283 -28.48 -1.66 6.16
C GLY A 283 -29.58 -2.35 5.36
N ILE A 284 -30.83 -2.24 5.84
CA ILE A 284 -31.96 -2.89 5.20
C ILE A 284 -32.43 -2.11 3.96
N GLU A 285 -32.73 -2.82 2.88
CA GLU A 285 -33.32 -2.21 1.69
C GLU A 285 -34.78 -1.82 1.91
N ARG A 286 -35.21 -0.84 1.12
CA ARG A 286 -36.58 -0.36 1.14
C ARG A 286 -37.55 -1.46 0.67
N PRO A 287 -38.65 -1.71 1.40
CA PRO A 287 -39.66 -2.68 0.96
C PRO A 287 -40.45 -2.10 -0.23
N THR A 288 -41.07 -2.95 -1.05
CA THR A 288 -41.97 -2.47 -2.11
C THR A 288 -43.01 -1.48 -1.57
N PRO A 289 -43.38 -0.44 -2.34
CA PRO A 289 -44.31 0.58 -1.88
C PRO A 289 -45.69 -0.06 -1.57
N LYS A 290 -46.28 0.31 -0.43
CA LYS A 290 -47.55 -0.26 0.05
C LYS A 290 -48.76 0.12 -0.81
N LYS A 291 -48.66 1.24 -1.52
CA LYS A 291 -49.67 1.75 -2.45
C LYS A 291 -48.97 1.97 -3.79
N GLU A 292 -49.72 1.80 -4.87
CA GLU A 292 -49.22 2.15 -6.19
C GLU A 292 -48.81 3.62 -6.22
N ARG A 293 -47.63 3.86 -6.79
CA ARG A 293 -47.12 5.21 -6.98
C ARG A 293 -47.92 5.93 -8.07
N PRO A 294 -48.28 7.21 -7.88
CA PRO A 294 -48.89 8.01 -8.94
C PRO A 294 -48.05 8.07 -10.22
N SER A 295 -46.71 8.00 -10.11
CA SER A 295 -45.80 7.87 -11.25
C SER A 295 -45.95 6.58 -12.07
N GLY A 296 -46.63 5.55 -11.54
CA GLY A 296 -46.83 4.26 -12.21
C GLY A 296 -45.59 3.35 -12.27
N ASP A 297 -44.49 3.71 -11.60
CA ASP A 297 -43.26 2.91 -11.57
C ASP A 297 -42.87 2.52 -10.13
N ASN A 298 -43.52 1.47 -9.63
CA ASN A 298 -43.21 0.91 -8.32
C ASN A 298 -41.81 0.28 -8.27
N ALA A 299 -41.22 -0.10 -9.41
CA ALA A 299 -39.90 -0.73 -9.43
C ALA A 299 -38.79 0.31 -9.24
N ALA A 300 -39.02 1.58 -9.63
CA ALA A 300 -38.08 2.68 -9.41
C ALA A 300 -37.84 3.03 -7.93
N TYR A 301 -38.73 2.56 -7.05
CA TYR A 301 -38.63 2.70 -5.60
C TYR A 301 -37.50 1.83 -4.99
N LEU A 302 -37.07 0.79 -5.71
CA LEU A 302 -36.10 -0.20 -5.23
C LEU A 302 -34.70 0.10 -5.78
N TYR A 303 -33.69 -0.23 -4.98
CA TYR A 303 -32.29 -0.12 -5.37
C TYR A 303 -31.87 -1.23 -6.34
N LYS A 304 -31.58 -0.88 -7.60
CA LYS A 304 -31.13 -1.84 -8.63
C LYS A 304 -29.63 -1.76 -8.92
N GLY A 305 -28.94 -0.80 -8.32
CA GLY A 305 -27.53 -0.49 -8.52
C GLY A 305 -27.28 0.99 -8.27
N SER A 306 -26.03 1.37 -8.04
CA SER A 306 -25.72 2.77 -7.76
C SER A 306 -25.83 3.59 -9.03
N LYS A 307 -26.53 4.74 -8.97
CA LYS A 307 -26.75 5.61 -10.13
C LYS A 307 -26.29 7.04 -9.86
N VAL A 308 -25.29 7.49 -10.61
CA VAL A 308 -24.67 8.81 -10.47
C VAL A 308 -24.90 9.63 -11.73
N ARG A 309 -25.31 10.90 -11.58
CA ARG A 309 -25.53 11.82 -12.70
C ARG A 309 -24.21 12.35 -13.22
N ASN A 310 -23.39 12.96 -12.37
CA ASN A 310 -22.06 13.40 -12.73
C ASN A 310 -21.01 12.73 -11.82
N PHE A 311 -20.08 12.02 -12.43
CA PHE A 311 -18.95 11.43 -11.74
C PHE A 311 -17.66 12.08 -12.26
N VAL A 312 -16.98 12.81 -11.38
CA VAL A 312 -15.78 13.59 -11.72
C VAL A 312 -14.58 12.98 -11.01
N GLY A 313 -13.77 12.25 -11.77
CA GLY A 313 -12.50 11.68 -11.32
C GLY A 313 -11.39 12.71 -11.15
N GLY A 314 -10.18 12.21 -10.93
CA GLY A 314 -8.96 13.01 -10.88
C GLY A 314 -8.72 13.77 -12.18
N VAL A 315 -8.00 14.89 -12.10
CA VAL A 315 -7.67 15.72 -13.28
C VAL A 315 -6.55 15.12 -14.15
N ASN A 316 -5.81 14.13 -13.63
CA ASN A 316 -4.70 13.46 -14.31
C ASN A 316 -4.43 12.07 -13.66
N PRO A 317 -3.57 11.22 -14.26
CA PRO A 317 -3.25 9.89 -13.73
C PRO A 317 -2.65 9.84 -12.32
N THR A 318 -2.07 10.94 -11.82
CA THR A 318 -1.51 10.99 -10.43
C THR A 318 -2.52 11.46 -9.39
N ALA A 319 -3.65 12.00 -9.84
CA ALA A 319 -4.73 12.55 -9.02
C ALA A 319 -5.98 11.65 -8.99
N VAL A 320 -5.83 10.37 -9.36
CA VAL A 320 -6.93 9.39 -9.50
C VAL A 320 -7.76 9.22 -8.23
N GLY A 321 -9.08 9.07 -8.39
CA GLY A 321 -9.96 8.52 -7.36
C GLY A 321 -10.02 6.99 -7.43
N ASN A 322 -10.37 6.32 -6.33
CA ASN A 322 -10.41 4.86 -6.24
C ASN A 322 -11.83 4.35 -5.94
N ILE A 323 -12.45 3.65 -6.88
CA ILE A 323 -13.71 2.96 -6.69
C ILE A 323 -13.40 1.52 -6.29
N HIS A 324 -14.00 1.05 -5.20
CA HIS A 324 -14.04 -0.36 -4.81
C HIS A 324 -15.47 -0.87 -4.98
N PRO A 325 -15.80 -1.53 -6.10
CA PRO A 325 -17.07 -2.23 -6.25
C PRO A 325 -17.14 -3.39 -5.24
N ILE A 326 -18.18 -3.40 -4.40
CA ILE A 326 -18.42 -4.47 -3.41
C ILE A 326 -19.78 -5.12 -3.68
N ASP A 327 -20.82 -4.32 -3.93
CA ASP A 327 -22.16 -4.80 -4.30
C ASP A 327 -22.16 -5.57 -5.63
N ALA A 328 -22.99 -6.60 -5.73
CA ALA A 328 -23.11 -7.40 -6.94
C ALA A 328 -23.81 -6.65 -8.10
N ARG A 329 -24.56 -5.59 -7.78
CA ARG A 329 -25.28 -4.74 -8.73
C ARG A 329 -24.35 -3.71 -9.38
N PRO A 330 -24.72 -3.17 -10.56
CA PRO A 330 -23.87 -2.25 -11.29
C PRO A 330 -23.77 -0.86 -10.62
N ILE A 331 -22.70 -0.15 -10.96
CA ILE A 331 -22.58 1.30 -10.82
C ILE A 331 -22.82 1.90 -12.21
N THR A 332 -23.88 2.68 -12.36
CA THR A 332 -24.20 3.42 -13.59
C THR A 332 -23.85 4.89 -13.42
N ILE A 333 -23.06 5.41 -14.35
CA ILE A 333 -22.58 6.78 -14.39
C ILE A 333 -23.12 7.40 -15.68
N GLN A 334 -24.00 8.39 -15.54
CA GLN A 334 -24.58 9.07 -16.68
C GLN A 334 -23.53 9.95 -17.39
N ASN A 335 -22.84 10.83 -16.66
CA ASN A 335 -21.77 11.68 -17.21
C ASN A 335 -20.47 11.45 -16.44
N TYR A 336 -19.45 10.93 -17.10
CA TYR A 336 -18.13 10.66 -16.54
C TYR A 336 -17.09 11.67 -17.05
N SER A 337 -16.17 12.08 -16.19
CA SER A 337 -14.99 12.85 -16.59
C SER A 337 -13.78 12.54 -15.71
N GLY A 338 -12.57 12.71 -16.26
CA GLY A 338 -11.32 12.59 -15.51
C GLY A 338 -10.79 11.16 -15.41
N TYR A 339 -10.08 10.87 -14.31
CA TYR A 339 -9.32 9.64 -14.11
C TYR A 339 -9.73 8.92 -12.82
N VAL A 340 -10.07 7.64 -12.90
CA VAL A 340 -10.26 6.76 -11.71
C VAL A 340 -9.65 5.38 -11.88
N ASN A 341 -9.33 4.76 -10.75
CA ASN A 341 -9.14 3.33 -10.64
C ASN A 341 -10.44 2.67 -10.18
N THR A 342 -10.82 1.55 -10.79
CA THR A 342 -11.85 0.65 -10.28
C THR A 342 -11.18 -0.65 -9.86
N ILE A 343 -11.10 -0.88 -8.56
CA ILE A 343 -10.26 -1.93 -7.95
C ILE A 343 -11.17 -3.04 -7.40
N TYR A 344 -11.21 -4.16 -8.10
CA TYR A 344 -11.97 -5.34 -7.71
C TYR A 344 -11.16 -6.17 -6.72
N LYS A 345 -11.68 -6.30 -5.49
CA LYS A 345 -11.10 -7.17 -4.46
C LYS A 345 -11.67 -8.57 -4.57
N SER A 346 -10.86 -9.60 -4.36
CA SER A 346 -11.35 -10.97 -4.26
C SER A 346 -12.30 -11.16 -3.07
N GLY A 347 -13.32 -12.00 -3.20
CA GLY A 347 -14.17 -12.42 -2.08
C GLY A 347 -15.33 -11.48 -1.74
N VAL A 348 -15.56 -10.44 -2.54
CA VAL A 348 -16.76 -9.60 -2.47
C VAL A 348 -17.73 -9.95 -3.60
N PRO A 349 -19.04 -9.73 -3.44
CA PRO A 349 -20.04 -10.07 -4.47
C PRO A 349 -19.77 -9.46 -5.86
N ALA A 350 -19.20 -8.24 -5.92
CA ALA A 350 -18.81 -7.60 -7.18
C ALA A 350 -17.71 -8.35 -7.95
N SER A 351 -16.91 -9.20 -7.30
CA SER A 351 -15.82 -9.95 -7.94
C SER A 351 -16.31 -11.12 -8.79
N ASP A 352 -17.53 -11.62 -8.54
CA ASP A 352 -18.11 -12.75 -9.26
C ASP A 352 -18.36 -12.42 -10.74
N THR A 353 -18.25 -13.43 -11.62
CA THR A 353 -18.49 -13.27 -13.06
C THR A 353 -19.87 -12.65 -13.35
N GLY A 354 -19.90 -11.61 -14.19
CA GLY A 354 -21.13 -10.91 -14.56
C GLY A 354 -21.75 -10.02 -13.48
N LYS A 355 -21.05 -9.78 -12.36
CA LYS A 355 -21.47 -8.88 -11.26
C LYS A 355 -20.65 -7.60 -11.20
N GLY A 356 -21.14 -6.61 -10.48
CA GLY A 356 -20.41 -5.39 -10.14
C GLY A 356 -19.92 -4.59 -11.35
N GLN A 357 -20.72 -4.53 -12.43
CA GLN A 357 -20.34 -3.79 -13.64
C GLN A 357 -20.26 -2.28 -13.39
N ILE A 358 -19.36 -1.62 -14.10
CA ILE A 358 -19.32 -0.17 -14.25
C ILE A 358 -19.90 0.17 -15.63
N ILE A 359 -20.97 0.95 -15.65
CA ILE A 359 -21.66 1.36 -16.88
C ILE A 359 -21.50 2.87 -16.99
N VAL A 360 -20.87 3.34 -18.07
CA VAL A 360 -20.69 4.76 -18.37
C VAL A 360 -21.53 5.10 -19.60
N GLU A 361 -22.42 6.08 -19.48
CA GLU A 361 -23.31 6.46 -20.58
C GLU A 361 -22.69 7.53 -21.47
N HIS A 362 -22.09 8.55 -20.87
CA HIS A 362 -21.38 9.62 -21.56
C HIS A 362 -20.05 9.90 -20.87
N ALA A 363 -19.00 10.14 -21.66
CA ALA A 363 -17.71 10.57 -21.15
C ALA A 363 -17.32 11.94 -21.72
N ALA A 364 -16.62 12.76 -20.92
CA ALA A 364 -15.94 13.94 -21.40
C ALA A 364 -14.65 13.54 -22.17
N ASP A 365 -14.13 14.45 -23.01
CA ASP A 365 -12.89 14.21 -23.73
C ASP A 365 -11.73 13.86 -22.78
N ASN A 366 -10.89 12.91 -23.19
CA ASN A 366 -9.72 12.43 -22.45
C ASN A 366 -10.03 11.77 -21.10
N SER A 367 -11.23 11.22 -20.94
CA SER A 367 -11.59 10.45 -19.75
C SER A 367 -10.89 9.09 -19.74
N HIS A 368 -10.56 8.57 -18.57
CA HIS A 368 -9.82 7.31 -18.44
C HIS A 368 -10.20 6.51 -17.18
N ILE A 369 -10.45 5.22 -17.36
CA ILE A 369 -10.69 4.28 -16.25
C ILE A 369 -9.58 3.22 -16.23
N THR A 370 -8.99 2.97 -15.08
CA THR A 370 -8.11 1.80 -14.87
C THR A 370 -8.87 0.70 -14.15
N MET A 371 -9.16 -0.40 -14.84
CA MET A 371 -9.74 -1.61 -14.27
C MET A 371 -8.63 -2.43 -13.59
N GLN A 372 -8.74 -2.67 -12.29
CA GLN A 372 -7.73 -3.43 -11.54
C GLN A 372 -8.36 -4.67 -10.88
N GLY A 373 -7.63 -5.78 -10.90
CA GLY A 373 -7.98 -7.00 -10.17
C GLY A 373 -6.77 -7.90 -9.99
N ASP A 374 -6.96 -9.05 -9.35
CA ASP A 374 -5.88 -9.97 -9.01
C ASP A 374 -5.84 -11.17 -9.98
N HIS A 375 -4.67 -11.79 -10.11
CA HIS A 375 -4.52 -13.02 -10.88
C HIS A 375 -5.32 -14.16 -10.23
N SER A 376 -6.15 -14.86 -11.01
CA SER A 376 -7.05 -15.90 -10.48
C SER A 376 -6.55 -17.34 -10.71
N GLY A 377 -5.51 -17.50 -11.53
CA GLY A 377 -4.99 -18.80 -11.97
C GLY A 377 -3.86 -19.38 -11.12
N ASN A 378 -3.59 -20.67 -11.35
CA ASN A 378 -2.40 -21.36 -10.81
C ASN A 378 -1.22 -21.39 -11.80
N THR A 379 -1.38 -20.84 -13.00
CA THR A 379 -0.35 -20.83 -14.05
C THR A 379 0.01 -19.40 -14.41
N ILE A 380 1.32 -19.12 -14.50
CA ILE A 380 1.85 -17.82 -14.91
C ILE A 380 2.30 -17.94 -16.35
N ASP A 381 1.40 -17.61 -17.27
CA ASP A 381 1.63 -17.61 -18.71
C ASP A 381 0.77 -16.52 -19.37
N ASP A 382 1.09 -16.16 -20.60
CA ASP A 382 0.44 -15.01 -21.23
C ASP A 382 -1.05 -15.28 -21.53
N ALA A 383 -1.46 -16.55 -21.70
CA ALA A 383 -2.85 -16.92 -21.94
C ALA A 383 -3.70 -16.79 -20.68
N SER A 384 -3.17 -17.15 -19.51
CA SER A 384 -3.87 -17.01 -18.22
C SER A 384 -4.09 -15.54 -17.87
N TYR A 385 -3.08 -14.69 -18.06
CA TYR A 385 -3.21 -13.24 -17.82
C TYR A 385 -4.14 -12.57 -18.83
N LYS A 386 -4.12 -12.98 -20.10
CA LYS A 386 -5.09 -12.48 -21.09
C LYS A 386 -6.52 -12.81 -20.68
N LYS A 387 -6.76 -13.99 -20.12
CA LYS A 387 -8.08 -14.39 -19.61
C LYS A 387 -8.52 -13.53 -18.42
N ASP A 388 -7.64 -13.26 -17.46
CA ASP A 388 -7.97 -12.38 -16.33
C ASP A 388 -8.24 -10.93 -16.80
N ILE A 389 -7.45 -10.44 -17.75
CA ILE A 389 -7.66 -9.13 -18.39
C ILE A 389 -9.01 -9.08 -19.11
N GLN A 390 -9.37 -10.13 -19.85
CA GLN A 390 -10.68 -10.22 -20.50
C GLN A 390 -11.83 -10.22 -19.47
N ALA A 391 -11.71 -11.00 -18.38
CA ALA A 391 -12.72 -11.06 -17.34
C ALA A 391 -12.93 -9.72 -16.62
N LEU A 392 -11.86 -8.92 -16.44
CA LEU A 392 -11.97 -7.56 -15.91
C LEU A 392 -12.53 -6.59 -16.96
N ALA A 393 -12.16 -6.72 -18.23
CA ALA A 393 -12.70 -5.89 -19.30
C ALA A 393 -14.22 -6.02 -19.44
N GLU A 394 -14.76 -7.24 -19.27
CA GLU A 394 -16.21 -7.52 -19.26
C GLU A 394 -17.00 -6.80 -18.14
N LYS A 395 -16.29 -6.23 -17.16
CA LYS A 395 -16.90 -5.44 -16.08
C LYS A 395 -17.18 -3.99 -16.48
N LEU A 396 -16.61 -3.49 -17.59
CA LEU A 396 -16.81 -2.12 -18.05
C LEU A 396 -17.68 -2.09 -19.30
N GLN A 397 -18.69 -1.24 -19.29
CA GLN A 397 -19.49 -0.90 -20.46
C GLN A 397 -19.51 0.61 -20.68
N TYR A 398 -19.26 1.05 -21.91
CA TYR A 398 -19.34 2.45 -22.34
C TYR A 398 -20.34 2.62 -23.49
N THR A 399 -21.55 3.11 -23.20
CA THR A 399 -22.62 3.20 -24.21
C THR A 399 -22.58 4.48 -25.05
N GLY A 400 -21.70 5.42 -24.72
CA GLY A 400 -21.59 6.71 -25.42
C GLY A 400 -21.07 6.62 -26.85
N ASN A 401 -20.29 5.58 -27.17
CA ASN A 401 -19.83 5.24 -28.53
C ASN A 401 -19.15 6.39 -29.31
N ASP A 402 -18.61 7.40 -28.62
CA ASP A 402 -18.01 8.60 -29.21
C ASP A 402 -16.48 8.68 -29.04
N LYS A 403 -15.87 7.58 -28.58
CA LYS A 403 -14.42 7.40 -28.40
C LYS A 403 -13.75 8.40 -27.43
N LYS A 404 -14.48 8.88 -26.43
CA LYS A 404 -13.94 9.80 -25.40
C LYS A 404 -13.37 9.11 -24.15
N LEU A 405 -13.73 7.84 -23.95
CA LEU A 405 -13.25 7.05 -22.82
C LEU A 405 -12.13 6.11 -23.27
N SER A 406 -10.99 6.19 -22.61
CA SER A 406 -9.89 5.20 -22.73
C SER A 406 -9.82 4.33 -21.48
N THR A 407 -9.16 3.17 -21.56
CA THR A 407 -9.12 2.22 -20.45
C THR A 407 -7.77 1.53 -20.32
N THR A 408 -7.31 1.31 -19.10
CA THR A 408 -6.22 0.37 -18.84
C THR A 408 -6.77 -0.78 -18.01
N VAL A 409 -6.39 -2.01 -18.34
CA VAL A 409 -6.72 -3.18 -17.52
C VAL A 409 -5.44 -3.71 -16.90
N GLN A 410 -5.40 -3.76 -15.57
CA GLN A 410 -4.24 -4.12 -14.78
C GLN A 410 -4.55 -5.33 -13.90
N ILE A 411 -3.70 -6.34 -14.00
CA ILE A 411 -3.59 -7.41 -13.02
C ILE A 411 -2.56 -6.98 -11.99
N ASN A 412 -3.01 -6.87 -10.75
CA ASN A 412 -2.17 -6.47 -9.63
C ASN A 412 -1.12 -7.53 -9.33
N GLU A 413 0.04 -7.03 -8.93
CA GLU A 413 1.11 -7.87 -8.41
C GLU A 413 0.67 -8.53 -7.08
N GLY A 414 0.76 -9.86 -7.02
CA GLY A 414 0.59 -10.62 -5.79
C GLY A 414 1.93 -11.02 -5.18
N VAL A 415 1.89 -11.95 -4.21
CA VAL A 415 3.09 -12.34 -3.45
C VAL A 415 4.10 -13.04 -4.36
N THR A 416 3.63 -14.00 -5.16
CA THR A 416 4.46 -14.74 -6.14
C THR A 416 4.02 -14.51 -7.58
N THR A 417 2.92 -13.79 -7.81
CA THR A 417 2.39 -13.48 -9.15
C THR A 417 2.89 -12.11 -9.64
N PRO A 418 3.51 -12.03 -10.82
CA PRO A 418 3.86 -10.74 -11.41
C PRO A 418 2.62 -9.93 -11.77
N GLY A 419 2.75 -8.60 -11.74
CA GLY A 419 1.72 -7.73 -12.32
C GLY A 419 1.71 -7.80 -13.84
N ALA A 420 0.57 -7.47 -14.44
CA ALA A 420 0.41 -7.31 -15.89
C ALA A 420 -0.50 -6.14 -16.23
N VAL A 421 -0.31 -5.57 -17.41
CA VAL A 421 -1.08 -4.41 -17.90
C VAL A 421 -1.41 -4.61 -19.38
N ALA A 422 -2.64 -4.25 -19.75
CA ALA A 422 -3.06 -4.01 -21.12
C ALA A 422 -3.64 -2.60 -21.23
N ASP A 423 -3.00 -1.75 -22.03
CA ASP A 423 -3.51 -0.42 -22.34
C ASP A 423 -4.47 -0.52 -23.53
N LEU A 424 -5.74 -0.21 -23.28
CA LEU A 424 -6.85 -0.28 -24.23
C LEU A 424 -7.32 1.15 -24.54
N GLY A 425 -6.87 1.69 -25.67
CA GLY A 425 -7.28 3.02 -26.11
C GLY A 425 -8.79 3.14 -26.34
N ALA A 426 -9.25 4.35 -26.66
CA ALA A 426 -10.69 4.62 -26.84
C ALA A 426 -11.35 3.89 -28.04
N ASP A 427 -10.56 3.28 -28.90
CA ASP A 427 -11.01 2.47 -30.04
C ASP A 427 -11.37 1.01 -29.66
N HIS A 428 -11.17 0.61 -28.41
CA HIS A 428 -11.37 -0.77 -27.95
C HIS A 428 -12.80 -1.10 -27.49
N PHE A 429 -13.78 -0.23 -27.74
CA PHE A 429 -15.19 -0.52 -27.45
C PHE A 429 -15.92 -1.03 -28.69
N ASP A 430 -16.70 -2.10 -28.53
CA ASP A 430 -17.58 -2.59 -29.58
C ASP A 430 -18.84 -1.70 -29.74
N SER A 431 -19.68 -2.01 -30.74
CA SER A 431 -20.92 -1.25 -30.98
C SER A 431 -21.95 -1.29 -29.83
N GLN A 432 -21.82 -2.26 -28.91
CA GLN A 432 -22.66 -2.40 -27.72
C GLN A 432 -22.01 -1.75 -26.49
N GLY A 433 -20.84 -1.12 -26.66
CA GLY A 433 -20.09 -0.47 -25.61
C GLY A 433 -19.27 -1.42 -24.74
N HIS A 434 -19.08 -2.68 -25.12
CA HIS A 434 -18.23 -3.58 -24.35
C HIS A 434 -16.76 -3.37 -24.69
N LEU A 435 -15.90 -3.41 -23.66
CA LEU A 435 -14.46 -3.35 -23.86
C LEU A 435 -13.95 -4.66 -24.46
N VAL A 436 -13.29 -4.58 -25.61
CA VAL A 436 -12.83 -5.72 -26.41
C VAL A 436 -11.36 -6.02 -26.12
N VAL A 437 -11.10 -7.26 -25.74
CA VAL A 437 -9.77 -7.86 -25.62
C VAL A 437 -9.64 -8.92 -26.71
N ASP A 438 -8.80 -8.65 -27.71
CA ASP A 438 -8.63 -9.52 -28.88
C ASP A 438 -7.19 -10.07 -29.00
N ASP A 439 -6.87 -10.75 -30.10
CA ASP A 439 -5.55 -11.34 -30.35
C ASP A 439 -4.44 -10.32 -30.63
N THR A 440 -4.80 -9.07 -30.89
CA THR A 440 -3.85 -7.96 -31.07
C THR A 440 -3.59 -7.19 -29.78
N THR A 441 -4.40 -7.38 -28.74
CA THR A 441 -4.20 -6.76 -27.43
C THR A 441 -2.85 -7.17 -26.84
N LYS A 442 -1.96 -6.18 -26.68
CA LYS A 442 -0.64 -6.38 -26.09
C LYS A 442 -0.75 -6.41 -24.56
N VAL A 443 -0.48 -7.58 -23.98
CA VAL A 443 -0.32 -7.74 -22.53
C VAL A 443 1.16 -7.58 -22.18
N VAL A 444 1.48 -6.60 -21.34
CA VAL A 444 2.83 -6.39 -20.79
C VAL A 444 2.86 -6.95 -19.38
N ARG A 445 3.70 -7.97 -19.14
CA ARG A 445 3.81 -8.67 -17.86
C ARG A 445 5.24 -8.64 -17.34
N ALA A 446 5.41 -8.45 -16.04
CA ALA A 446 6.71 -8.60 -15.42
C ALA A 446 7.15 -10.09 -15.43
N SER A 447 8.46 -10.35 -15.44
CA SER A 447 8.96 -11.73 -15.44
C SER A 447 8.65 -12.47 -14.12
N GLU A 448 8.64 -11.75 -13.01
CA GLU A 448 8.40 -12.24 -11.65
C GLU A 448 7.80 -11.11 -10.79
N SER A 449 7.21 -11.44 -9.64
CA SER A 449 6.84 -10.42 -8.66
C SER A 449 8.10 -9.76 -8.08
N SER A 450 8.01 -8.50 -7.73
CA SER A 450 9.07 -7.74 -7.06
C SER A 450 9.47 -8.37 -5.74
N LEU A 451 8.54 -8.98 -4.99
CA LEU A 451 8.87 -9.70 -3.75
C LEU A 451 9.73 -10.95 -4.04
N VAL A 452 9.40 -11.72 -5.08
CA VAL A 452 10.22 -12.86 -5.53
C VAL A 452 11.60 -12.38 -5.98
N GLY A 453 11.68 -11.33 -6.80
CA GLY A 453 12.95 -10.76 -7.28
C GLY A 453 13.83 -10.20 -6.17
N GLY A 454 13.24 -9.54 -5.18
CA GLY A 454 13.93 -9.06 -3.99
C GLY A 454 14.44 -10.20 -3.11
N THR A 455 13.65 -11.25 -2.87
CA THR A 455 14.09 -12.42 -2.10
C THR A 455 15.19 -13.19 -2.83
N LYS A 456 15.09 -13.35 -4.16
CA LYS A 456 16.16 -13.89 -5.00
C LYS A 456 17.46 -13.11 -4.83
N SER A 457 17.37 -11.78 -4.81
CA SER A 457 18.52 -10.89 -4.60
C SER A 457 19.10 -11.01 -3.17
N ALA A 458 18.24 -11.15 -2.16
CA ALA A 458 18.66 -11.41 -0.79
C ALA A 458 19.45 -12.73 -0.64
N LEU A 459 18.91 -13.83 -1.19
CA LEU A 459 19.60 -15.13 -1.22
C LEU A 459 20.94 -15.05 -1.96
N THR A 460 20.95 -14.37 -3.10
CA THR A 460 22.16 -14.17 -3.90
C THR A 460 23.23 -13.37 -3.16
N SER A 461 22.85 -12.35 -2.39
CA SER A 461 23.79 -11.60 -1.55
C SER A 461 24.49 -12.46 -0.50
N THR A 462 23.82 -13.51 0.01
CA THR A 462 24.46 -14.49 0.90
C THR A 462 25.49 -15.34 0.17
N VAL A 463 25.22 -15.73 -1.08
CA VAL A 463 26.21 -16.44 -1.93
C VAL A 463 27.41 -15.53 -2.22
N MET A 464 27.18 -14.25 -2.49
CA MET A 464 28.24 -13.25 -2.68
C MET A 464 29.11 -13.12 -1.43
N ALA A 465 28.51 -12.97 -0.24
CA ALA A 465 29.23 -12.89 1.03
C ALA A 465 30.08 -14.15 1.29
N TRP A 466 29.53 -15.34 0.99
CA TRP A 466 30.25 -16.60 1.11
C TRP A 466 31.44 -16.69 0.13
N LYS A 467 31.25 -16.35 -1.15
CA LYS A 467 32.32 -16.35 -2.16
C LYS A 467 33.39 -15.28 -1.87
N ASN A 468 33.02 -14.17 -1.24
CA ASN A 468 33.97 -13.16 -0.78
C ASN A 468 34.87 -13.66 0.35
N ASN A 469 34.52 -14.72 1.08
CA ASN A 469 35.40 -15.34 2.07
C ASN A 469 36.32 -16.44 1.48
N THR A 470 36.56 -16.45 0.16
CA THR A 470 37.47 -17.41 -0.49
C THR A 470 38.95 -17.08 -0.28
N ASN A 471 39.83 -18.07 -0.50
CA ASN A 471 41.27 -18.01 -0.21
C ASN A 471 42.08 -17.20 -1.22
N ASN A 472 43.23 -16.71 -0.75
CA ASN A 472 44.44 -16.39 -1.52
C ASN A 472 45.58 -16.27 -0.49
N LEU A 473 46.68 -17.02 -0.68
CA LEU A 473 47.77 -17.13 0.31
C LEU A 473 48.41 -15.77 0.66
N GLN A 474 48.75 -14.96 -0.34
CA GLN A 474 49.39 -13.65 -0.13
C GLN A 474 48.42 -12.66 0.54
N ARG A 475 47.11 -12.77 0.26
CA ARG A 475 46.04 -12.02 0.95
C ARG A 475 45.77 -12.50 2.38
N ARG A 476 46.08 -13.76 2.69
CA ARG A 476 45.86 -14.32 4.03
C ARG A 476 47.00 -13.97 4.97
N LEU A 477 48.23 -14.26 4.57
CA LEU A 477 49.39 -14.28 5.47
C LEU A 477 50.45 -13.22 5.14
N GLY A 478 50.31 -12.45 4.06
CA GLY A 478 51.42 -11.64 3.54
C GLY A 478 52.58 -12.52 3.08
N ASP A 479 53.79 -11.97 2.99
CA ASP A 479 54.96 -12.78 2.65
C ASP A 479 55.54 -13.52 3.86
N LEU A 480 55.15 -14.79 4.02
CA LEU A 480 55.68 -15.70 5.05
C LEU A 480 57.21 -15.86 5.01
N ARG A 481 57.88 -15.48 3.92
CA ARG A 481 59.36 -15.49 3.82
C ARG A 481 60.01 -14.41 4.68
N LEU A 482 59.24 -13.46 5.21
CA LEU A 482 59.67 -12.48 6.21
C LEU A 482 59.59 -13.02 7.64
N ALA A 483 59.03 -14.22 7.86
CA ALA A 483 58.96 -14.83 9.18
C ALA A 483 60.32 -15.42 9.60
N ASN A 484 60.75 -15.10 10.81
CA ASN A 484 62.05 -15.48 11.38
C ASN A 484 61.95 -16.40 12.61
N THR A 485 60.75 -16.80 13.01
CA THR A 485 60.50 -17.76 14.10
C THR A 485 59.45 -18.80 13.69
N ASP A 486 59.24 -19.80 14.55
CA ASP A 486 58.36 -20.94 14.25
C ASP A 486 56.89 -20.73 14.67
N LYS A 487 56.54 -19.62 15.30
CA LYS A 487 55.14 -19.31 15.68
C LYS A 487 54.76 -17.92 15.22
N GLY A 488 53.50 -17.76 14.82
CA GLY A 488 52.98 -16.46 14.43
C GLY A 488 51.53 -16.25 14.83
N VAL A 489 51.23 -15.01 15.23
CA VAL A 489 49.86 -14.51 15.38
C VAL A 489 49.64 -13.39 14.37
N TRP A 490 48.46 -13.33 13.77
CA TRP A 490 48.11 -12.28 12.83
C TRP A 490 46.65 -11.86 12.97
N ALA A 491 46.38 -10.62 12.60
CA ALA A 491 45.05 -10.08 12.49
C ALA A 491 44.96 -9.25 11.21
N LYS A 492 43.80 -9.28 10.55
CA LYS A 492 43.54 -8.46 9.37
C LYS A 492 42.11 -7.92 9.34
N TYR A 493 41.99 -6.72 8.80
CA TYR A 493 40.74 -6.13 8.36
C TYR A 493 40.48 -6.49 6.90
N ILE A 494 39.21 -6.71 6.57
CA ILE A 494 38.73 -6.96 5.21
C ILE A 494 37.58 -5.99 4.95
N GLY A 495 37.67 -5.22 3.88
CA GLY A 495 36.61 -4.30 3.47
C GLY A 495 36.40 -4.35 1.97
N GLY A 496 35.17 -4.18 1.49
CA GLY A 496 34.92 -4.16 0.07
C GLY A 496 33.50 -3.80 -0.34
N LYS A 497 33.34 -3.60 -1.64
CA LYS A 497 32.05 -3.51 -2.31
C LYS A 497 31.96 -4.56 -3.40
N SER A 498 30.83 -5.26 -3.44
CA SER A 498 30.50 -6.21 -4.49
C SER A 498 29.10 -5.96 -5.01
N LYS A 499 28.86 -6.25 -6.28
CA LYS A 499 27.51 -6.27 -6.86
C LYS A 499 27.35 -7.49 -7.74
N ILE A 500 26.12 -7.89 -7.99
CA ILE A 500 25.81 -8.84 -9.06
C ILE A 500 25.36 -8.07 -10.30
N THR A 501 25.82 -8.49 -11.49
CA THR A 501 25.55 -7.79 -12.75
C THR A 501 24.51 -8.49 -13.63
N ASP A 502 24.14 -9.72 -13.32
CA ASP A 502 23.16 -10.51 -14.08
C ASP A 502 22.33 -11.44 -13.16
N GLY A 503 21.07 -11.66 -13.52
CA GLY A 503 20.15 -12.58 -12.83
C GLY A 503 19.53 -12.10 -11.51
N ALA A 504 20.07 -11.08 -10.85
CA ALA A 504 19.52 -10.46 -9.63
C ALA A 504 19.99 -9.00 -9.48
N ASP A 505 19.46 -8.27 -8.48
CA ASP A 505 19.91 -6.91 -8.13
C ASP A 505 20.32 -6.87 -6.66
N ALA A 506 21.62 -7.02 -6.41
CA ALA A 506 22.19 -6.94 -5.08
C ALA A 506 23.49 -6.14 -5.10
N HIS A 507 23.56 -5.13 -4.26
CA HIS A 507 24.74 -4.32 -4.02
C HIS A 507 25.13 -4.45 -2.55
N MET A 508 26.35 -4.93 -2.30
CA MET A 508 26.85 -5.27 -0.98
C MET A 508 28.04 -4.39 -0.61
N THR A 509 28.02 -3.82 0.59
CA THR A 509 29.21 -3.28 1.26
C THR A 509 29.49 -4.10 2.50
N TYR A 510 30.71 -4.63 2.63
CA TYR A 510 31.04 -5.54 3.72
C TYR A 510 32.33 -5.14 4.43
N ASN A 511 32.38 -5.45 5.73
CA ASN A 511 33.49 -5.17 6.63
C ASN A 511 33.70 -6.36 7.54
N GLY A 512 34.95 -6.74 7.77
CA GLY A 512 35.26 -7.89 8.60
C GLY A 512 36.64 -7.85 9.23
N VAL A 513 36.81 -8.73 10.20
CA VAL A 513 38.08 -8.97 10.89
C VAL A 513 38.34 -10.46 10.90
N GLN A 514 39.59 -10.84 10.67
CA GLN A 514 40.07 -12.21 10.81
C GLN A 514 41.30 -12.23 11.71
N VAL A 515 41.35 -13.19 12.62
CA VAL A 515 42.47 -13.39 13.55
C VAL A 515 42.92 -14.83 13.43
N GLY A 516 44.22 -15.06 13.36
CA GLY A 516 44.77 -16.40 13.22
C GLY A 516 46.08 -16.61 13.95
N TYR A 517 46.38 -17.88 14.14
CA TYR A 517 47.61 -18.38 14.74
C TYR A 517 48.12 -19.55 13.91
N ASP A 518 49.44 -19.61 13.73
CA ASP A 518 50.09 -20.75 13.08
C ASP A 518 51.44 -21.11 13.70
N HIS A 519 51.84 -22.35 13.43
CA HIS A 519 53.10 -22.93 13.87
C HIS A 519 53.79 -23.65 12.70
N LYS A 520 55.07 -23.35 12.50
CA LYS A 520 55.97 -24.02 11.57
C LYS A 520 56.52 -25.29 12.22
N ALA A 521 56.10 -26.44 11.71
CA ALA A 521 56.60 -27.74 12.11
C ALA A 521 58.00 -28.02 11.53
N THR A 522 58.72 -28.94 12.16
CA THR A 522 60.08 -29.35 11.77
C THR A 522 60.18 -29.92 10.34
N ASN A 523 59.08 -30.44 9.80
CA ASN A 523 58.99 -30.94 8.42
C ASN A 523 58.75 -29.83 7.36
N GLY A 524 58.80 -28.57 7.78
CA GLY A 524 58.66 -27.37 6.95
C GLY A 524 57.22 -26.93 6.66
N TRP A 525 56.21 -27.63 7.17
CA TRP A 525 54.81 -27.20 7.07
C TRP A 525 54.47 -26.14 8.12
N ILE A 526 53.69 -25.14 7.73
CA ILE A 526 53.07 -24.17 8.62
C ILE A 526 51.60 -24.56 8.74
N PHE A 527 51.18 -24.97 9.95
CA PHE A 527 49.80 -25.30 10.26
C PHE A 527 49.17 -24.20 11.09
N GLY A 528 47.96 -23.79 10.73
CA GLY A 528 47.28 -22.72 11.44
C GLY A 528 45.77 -22.81 11.41
N GLY A 529 45.18 -22.01 12.30
CA GLY A 529 43.76 -21.78 12.39
C GLY A 529 43.45 -20.30 12.41
N ALA A 530 42.28 -19.93 11.90
CA ALA A 530 41.78 -18.57 11.99
C ALA A 530 40.28 -18.56 12.29
N ILE A 531 39.84 -17.49 12.93
CA ILE A 531 38.43 -17.13 13.09
C ILE A 531 38.17 -15.83 12.34
N ASP A 532 37.01 -15.72 11.71
CA ASP A 532 36.58 -14.49 11.05
C ASP A 532 35.15 -14.12 11.40
N TYR A 533 34.92 -12.81 11.42
CA TYR A 533 33.61 -12.22 11.58
C TYR A 533 33.48 -11.05 10.62
N SER A 534 32.37 -10.98 9.90
CA SER A 534 32.06 -9.85 9.03
C SER A 534 30.58 -9.52 9.04
N THR A 535 30.29 -8.25 8.77
CA THR A 535 28.96 -7.73 8.54
C THR A 535 28.88 -7.16 7.13
N SER A 536 27.69 -7.22 6.54
CA SER A 536 27.40 -6.65 5.23
C SER A 536 26.09 -5.89 5.26
N SER A 537 26.07 -4.71 4.65
CA SER A 537 24.82 -4.00 4.32
C SER A 537 24.56 -4.18 2.83
N ASN A 538 23.34 -4.59 2.50
CA ASN A 538 22.91 -4.95 1.16
C ASN A 538 21.72 -4.07 0.73
N SER A 539 21.76 -3.55 -0.50
CA SER A 539 20.60 -2.94 -1.16
C SER A 539 20.14 -3.80 -2.33
N TYR A 540 18.84 -3.86 -2.52
CA TYR A 540 18.14 -4.58 -3.59
C TYR A 540 17.24 -3.61 -4.37
N ALA A 541 16.73 -4.02 -5.54
CA ALA A 541 15.85 -3.19 -6.35
C ALA A 541 14.64 -2.61 -5.58
N ASN A 542 14.08 -3.38 -4.65
CA ASN A 542 12.88 -3.03 -3.90
C ASN A 542 13.04 -3.17 -2.37
N GLY A 543 14.26 -3.06 -1.85
CA GLY A 543 14.49 -3.14 -0.41
C GLY A 543 15.94 -3.25 0.00
N SER A 544 16.18 -3.77 1.20
CA SER A 544 17.52 -3.88 1.79
C SER A 544 17.65 -5.08 2.71
N GLY A 545 18.87 -5.43 3.07
CA GLY A 545 19.14 -6.46 4.06
C GLY A 545 20.51 -6.34 4.73
N ASP A 546 20.63 -6.92 5.91
CA ASP A 546 21.85 -6.94 6.70
C ASP A 546 22.32 -8.38 6.89
N GLY A 547 23.54 -8.63 6.42
CA GLY A 547 24.19 -9.93 6.48
C GLY A 547 25.24 -10.00 7.58
N LYS A 548 25.42 -11.21 8.12
CA LYS A 548 26.51 -11.54 9.04
C LYS A 548 27.16 -12.84 8.61
N LEU A 549 28.47 -12.91 8.76
CA LEU A 549 29.23 -14.13 8.54
C LEU A 549 30.17 -14.34 9.73
N GLY A 550 30.11 -15.52 10.33
CA GLY A 550 31.09 -16.00 11.29
C GLY A 550 31.74 -17.28 10.77
N GLY A 551 33.07 -17.31 10.71
CA GLY A 551 33.82 -18.37 10.06
C GLY A 551 34.96 -18.91 10.90
N ILE A 552 35.31 -20.16 10.63
CA ILE A 552 36.55 -20.79 11.05
C ILE A 552 37.31 -21.28 9.82
N ALA A 553 38.63 -21.23 9.88
CA ALA A 553 39.51 -21.73 8.84
C ALA A 553 40.65 -22.54 9.44
N LEU A 554 41.00 -23.64 8.78
CA LEU A 554 42.19 -24.45 9.07
C LEU A 554 43.04 -24.51 7.81
N TYR A 555 44.34 -24.27 7.94
CA TYR A 555 45.24 -24.23 6.79
C TYR A 555 46.57 -24.91 7.06
N GLY A 556 47.15 -25.41 5.97
CA GLY A 556 48.51 -25.94 5.90
C GLY A 556 49.22 -25.32 4.70
N THR A 557 50.39 -24.71 4.92
CA THR A 557 51.21 -24.13 3.86
C THR A 557 52.62 -24.72 3.93
N LYS A 558 53.20 -25.12 2.81
CA LYS A 558 54.61 -25.52 2.73
C LYS A 558 55.33 -24.72 1.66
N GLN A 559 56.49 -24.18 2.01
CA GLN A 559 57.39 -23.50 1.09
C GLN A 559 58.67 -24.31 0.93
N HIS A 560 59.10 -24.50 -0.31
CA HIS A 560 60.35 -25.16 -0.66
C HIS A 560 61.44 -24.13 -0.94
N GLU A 561 62.70 -24.52 -0.71
CA GLU A 561 63.86 -23.65 -0.95
C GLU A 561 64.01 -23.23 -2.42
N ASP A 562 63.51 -24.05 -3.35
CA ASP A 562 63.50 -23.76 -4.79
C ASP A 562 62.35 -22.84 -5.25
N GLY A 563 61.64 -22.24 -4.30
CA GLY A 563 60.57 -21.27 -4.54
C GLY A 563 59.18 -21.88 -4.76
N ARG A 564 59.05 -23.21 -4.82
CA ARG A 564 57.73 -23.87 -4.89
C ARG A 564 56.96 -23.70 -3.59
N TYR A 565 55.64 -23.61 -3.68
CA TYR A 565 54.76 -23.65 -2.51
C TYR A 565 53.48 -24.40 -2.79
N ILE A 566 52.91 -24.95 -1.71
CA ILE A 566 51.56 -25.49 -1.68
C ILE A 566 50.81 -24.89 -0.49
N ASP A 567 49.57 -24.46 -0.71
CA ASP A 567 48.65 -23.97 0.31
C ASP A 567 47.35 -24.77 0.24
N ILE A 568 46.90 -25.28 1.38
CA ILE A 568 45.62 -25.97 1.50
C ILE A 568 44.85 -25.31 2.63
N ILE A 569 43.59 -24.96 2.39
CA ILE A 569 42.73 -24.36 3.41
C ILE A 569 41.32 -24.92 3.32
N ALA A 570 40.78 -25.28 4.48
CA ALA A 570 39.38 -25.60 4.67
C ALA A 570 38.72 -24.48 5.47
N ARG A 571 37.51 -24.07 5.08
CA ARG A 571 36.70 -23.08 5.79
C ARG A 571 35.32 -23.63 6.09
N GLY A 572 34.78 -23.24 7.23
CA GLY A 572 33.38 -23.45 7.61
C GLY A 572 32.80 -22.13 8.12
N ASN A 573 31.65 -21.74 7.59
CA ASN A 573 31.03 -20.44 7.84
C ASN A 573 29.57 -20.63 8.24
N ARG A 574 29.10 -19.87 9.23
CA ARG A 574 27.68 -19.59 9.43
C ARG A 574 27.38 -18.22 8.84
N LEU A 575 26.41 -18.16 7.94
CA LEU A 575 25.93 -16.92 7.34
C LEU A 575 24.48 -16.70 7.78
N SER A 576 24.11 -15.45 8.00
CA SER A 576 22.71 -15.04 8.17
C SER A 576 22.43 -13.78 7.37
N ASN A 577 21.17 -13.61 6.99
CA ASN A 577 20.70 -12.40 6.35
C ASN A 577 19.30 -12.08 6.87
N ASP A 578 19.12 -10.84 7.31
CA ASP A 578 17.84 -10.26 7.72
C ASP A 578 17.47 -9.22 6.67
N TYR A 579 16.33 -9.33 6.00
CA TYR A 579 15.97 -8.46 4.88
C TYR A 579 14.51 -7.98 4.93
N SER A 580 14.27 -6.84 4.28
CA SER A 580 12.96 -6.19 4.19
C SER A 580 12.76 -5.66 2.78
N LEU A 581 11.63 -6.02 2.17
CA LEU A 581 11.27 -5.70 0.78
C LEU A 581 9.89 -5.06 0.74
N ASN A 582 9.66 -4.20 -0.25
CA ASN A 582 8.36 -3.63 -0.54
C ASN A 582 7.92 -4.04 -1.95
N SER A 583 6.65 -4.40 -2.12
CA SER A 583 6.08 -4.63 -3.44
C SER A 583 5.69 -3.31 -4.10
N ILE A 584 5.46 -3.35 -5.42
CA ILE A 584 4.92 -2.20 -6.15
C ILE A 584 3.48 -1.92 -5.68
N SER A 585 2.74 -2.98 -5.28
CA SER A 585 1.41 -2.91 -4.67
C SER A 585 1.38 -2.45 -3.20
N GLY A 586 2.52 -2.05 -2.61
CA GLY A 586 2.59 -1.51 -1.24
C GLY A 586 2.64 -2.55 -0.12
N GLN A 587 2.74 -3.84 -0.44
CA GLN A 587 2.94 -4.90 0.55
C GLN A 587 4.39 -4.89 1.05
N ARG A 588 4.59 -5.19 2.33
CA ARG A 588 5.95 -5.32 2.91
C ARG A 588 6.23 -6.76 3.31
N LEU A 589 7.35 -7.29 2.87
CA LEU A 589 7.83 -8.64 3.19
C LEU A 589 9.11 -8.55 4.03
N ASN A 590 9.16 -9.27 5.15
CA ASN A 590 10.35 -9.38 5.98
C ASN A 590 10.79 -10.85 6.07
N GLY A 591 12.05 -11.11 5.77
CA GLY A 591 12.62 -12.45 5.86
C GLY A 591 13.89 -12.47 6.69
N ASN A 592 14.09 -13.57 7.40
CA ASN A 592 15.35 -13.88 8.04
C ASN A 592 15.70 -15.34 7.80
N TYR A 593 16.98 -15.62 7.66
CA TYR A 593 17.47 -16.99 7.57
C TYR A 593 18.93 -17.08 7.93
N HIS A 594 19.38 -18.31 8.19
CA HIS A 594 20.80 -18.62 8.30
C HIS A 594 21.14 -19.88 7.50
N THR A 595 22.37 -19.96 7.02
CA THR A 595 22.91 -21.12 6.32
C THR A 595 24.35 -21.40 6.74
N PHE A 596 24.86 -22.55 6.34
CA PHE A 596 26.24 -22.96 6.55
C PHE A 596 26.94 -23.16 5.20
N GLY A 597 28.13 -22.59 5.07
CA GLY A 597 28.95 -22.71 3.87
C GLY A 597 30.31 -23.31 4.18
N THR A 598 30.72 -24.32 3.42
CA THR A 598 32.04 -24.94 3.53
C THR A 598 32.82 -24.79 2.24
N SER A 599 34.14 -24.65 2.32
CA SER A 599 35.00 -24.60 1.14
C SER A 599 36.35 -25.25 1.41
N LEU A 600 36.91 -25.88 0.39
CA LEU A 600 38.28 -26.40 0.35
C LEU A 600 39.00 -25.75 -0.83
N SER A 601 40.12 -25.10 -0.57
CA SER A 601 41.01 -24.55 -1.60
C SER A 601 42.37 -25.22 -1.52
N ALA A 602 42.95 -25.51 -2.68
CA ALA A 602 44.35 -25.89 -2.84
C ALA A 602 45.01 -24.98 -3.89
N GLU A 603 46.10 -24.33 -3.51
CA GLU A 603 46.93 -23.48 -4.38
C GLU A 603 48.34 -24.09 -4.48
N TYR A 604 48.87 -24.16 -5.70
CA TYR A 604 50.25 -24.51 -5.97
C TYR A 604 50.90 -23.44 -6.86
N GLY A 605 52.11 -23.02 -6.50
CA GLY A 605 52.84 -22.04 -7.30
C GLY A 605 54.34 -22.18 -7.17
N LYS A 606 55.07 -21.42 -7.99
CA LYS A 606 56.54 -21.40 -7.99
C LYS A 606 57.06 -20.00 -8.20
N ARG A 607 57.65 -19.41 -7.16
CA ARG A 607 58.35 -18.14 -7.27
C ARG A 607 59.72 -18.33 -7.94
N ILE A 608 59.89 -17.76 -9.12
CA ILE A 608 61.14 -17.77 -9.89
C ILE A 608 61.85 -16.44 -9.65
N LYS A 609 62.84 -16.43 -8.77
CA LYS A 609 63.54 -15.23 -8.30
C LYS A 609 64.86 -14.99 -9.05
N LYS A 610 65.14 -13.73 -9.38
CA LYS A 610 66.42 -13.23 -9.90
C LYS A 610 67.29 -12.69 -8.76
N GLN A 611 68.61 -12.61 -8.98
CA GLN A 611 69.57 -12.15 -7.97
C GLN A 611 69.26 -10.75 -7.40
N ASN A 612 68.64 -9.87 -8.19
CA ASN A 612 68.27 -8.51 -7.80
C ASN A 612 66.93 -8.39 -7.05
N GLY A 613 66.36 -9.50 -6.58
CA GLY A 613 65.12 -9.53 -5.79
C GLY A 613 63.83 -9.51 -6.61
N PHE A 614 63.90 -9.35 -7.93
CA PHE A 614 62.73 -9.47 -8.79
C PHE A 614 62.30 -10.93 -8.95
N TYR A 615 60.99 -11.17 -9.03
CA TYR A 615 60.46 -12.51 -9.27
C TYR A 615 59.22 -12.52 -10.17
N ILE A 616 58.96 -13.69 -10.75
CA ILE A 616 57.69 -14.07 -11.38
C ILE A 616 57.12 -15.26 -10.60
N ASP A 617 55.81 -15.30 -10.41
CA ASP A 617 55.10 -16.25 -9.56
C ASP A 617 53.88 -16.85 -10.29
N PRO A 618 54.08 -17.83 -11.19
CA PRO A 618 52.98 -18.64 -11.72
C PRO A 618 52.32 -19.48 -10.61
N SER A 619 51.00 -19.47 -10.58
CA SER A 619 50.18 -20.19 -9.60
C SER A 619 48.95 -20.82 -10.25
N VAL A 620 48.51 -21.96 -9.75
CA VAL A 620 47.20 -22.56 -10.03
C VAL A 620 46.46 -22.79 -8.71
N GLU A 621 45.17 -22.47 -8.69
CA GLU A 621 44.31 -22.71 -7.54
C GLU A 621 43.04 -23.45 -7.97
N PHE A 622 42.59 -24.37 -7.14
CA PHE A 622 41.30 -25.01 -7.28
C PHE A 622 40.50 -24.87 -5.98
N ILE A 623 39.24 -24.48 -6.10
CA ILE A 623 38.33 -24.26 -4.97
C ILE A 623 37.06 -25.07 -5.19
N LEU A 624 36.74 -25.90 -4.21
CA LEU A 624 35.45 -26.55 -4.09
C LEU A 624 34.68 -25.94 -2.93
N GLY A 625 33.39 -25.71 -3.10
CA GLY A 625 32.55 -25.15 -2.06
C GLY A 625 31.13 -25.64 -2.12
N ARG A 626 30.48 -25.67 -0.95
CA ARG A 626 29.05 -25.92 -0.82
C ARG A 626 28.44 -24.96 0.18
N LEU A 627 27.42 -24.24 -0.24
CA LEU A 627 26.50 -23.50 0.62
C LEU A 627 25.23 -24.33 0.79
N ASN A 628 24.85 -24.61 2.03
CA ASN A 628 23.65 -25.39 2.31
C ASN A 628 22.38 -24.63 1.88
N GLY A 629 21.37 -25.39 1.49
CA GLY A 629 20.05 -24.85 1.20
C GLY A 629 19.37 -24.30 2.45
N VAL A 630 18.35 -23.47 2.24
CA VAL A 630 17.53 -22.88 3.30
C VAL A 630 16.06 -23.09 3.01
N SER A 631 15.26 -23.19 4.07
CA SER A 631 13.80 -23.36 4.01
C SER A 631 13.21 -22.54 5.15
N TYR A 632 12.48 -21.47 4.85
CA TYR A 632 11.98 -20.53 5.86
C TYR A 632 10.75 -19.79 5.34
N ASP A 633 10.00 -19.15 6.25
CA ASP A 633 8.86 -18.32 5.93
C ASP A 633 9.20 -16.84 6.09
N ALA A 634 9.07 -16.07 5.01
CA ALA A 634 9.13 -14.62 5.05
C ALA A 634 7.73 -14.06 5.37
N THR A 635 7.63 -13.19 6.37
CA THR A 635 6.35 -12.67 6.87
C THR A 635 5.89 -11.46 6.07
N ILE A 636 4.60 -11.41 5.73
CA ILE A 636 3.96 -10.27 5.06
C ILE A 636 3.33 -9.37 6.12
N ALA A 637 3.63 -8.08 6.06
CA ALA A 637 2.99 -7.08 6.92
C ALA A 637 1.49 -7.03 6.64
N GLY A 638 0.67 -7.15 7.70
CA GLY A 638 -0.78 -7.24 7.57
C GLY A 638 -1.33 -8.67 7.56
N GLY A 639 -0.47 -9.70 7.49
CA GLY A 639 -0.84 -11.10 7.65
C GLY A 639 -0.43 -11.98 6.46
N GLY A 640 -0.16 -13.26 6.73
CA GLY A 640 0.32 -14.22 5.75
C GLY A 640 1.85 -14.34 5.66
N SER A 641 2.31 -15.24 4.81
CA SER A 641 3.74 -15.51 4.59
C SER A 641 4.01 -16.01 3.18
N MET A 642 5.25 -15.81 2.73
CA MET A 642 5.83 -16.48 1.58
C MET A 642 6.84 -17.52 2.08
N HIS A 643 6.57 -18.79 1.79
CA HIS A 643 7.53 -19.87 2.03
C HIS A 643 8.61 -19.85 0.96
N VAL A 644 9.87 -19.87 1.39
CA VAL A 644 11.05 -19.78 0.53
C VAL A 644 11.92 -21.00 0.75
N LYS A 645 12.13 -21.79 -0.31
CA LYS A 645 13.02 -22.94 -0.30
C LYS A 645 14.10 -22.76 -1.36
N SER A 646 15.33 -22.49 -0.91
CA SER A 646 16.51 -22.42 -1.78
C SER A 646 17.31 -23.70 -1.67
N ASP A 647 17.67 -24.26 -2.83
CA ASP A 647 18.54 -25.43 -2.90
C ASP A 647 19.98 -25.09 -2.48
N ALA A 648 20.76 -26.14 -2.21
CA ALA A 648 22.18 -25.99 -1.92
C ALA A 648 22.96 -25.55 -3.17
N VAL A 649 23.87 -24.59 -3.00
CA VAL A 649 24.73 -24.07 -4.07
C VAL A 649 26.08 -24.78 -3.99
N ASN A 650 26.45 -25.50 -5.05
CA ASN A 650 27.80 -26.08 -5.18
C ASN A 650 28.63 -25.21 -6.12
N SER A 651 29.83 -24.84 -5.69
CA SER A 651 30.79 -24.03 -6.46
C SER A 651 32.06 -24.84 -6.71
N ALA A 652 32.60 -24.69 -7.92
CA ALA A 652 33.87 -25.27 -8.34
C ALA A 652 34.60 -24.21 -9.18
N VAL A 653 35.68 -23.65 -8.64
CA VAL A 653 36.44 -22.57 -9.28
C VAL A 653 37.85 -23.04 -9.58
N GLY A 654 38.31 -22.85 -10.82
CA GLY A 654 39.71 -22.95 -11.20
C GLY A 654 40.29 -21.56 -11.41
N ARG A 655 41.54 -21.33 -10.96
CA ARG A 655 42.27 -20.08 -11.22
C ARG A 655 43.68 -20.33 -11.71
N LEU A 656 44.08 -19.58 -12.73
CA LEU A 656 45.44 -19.54 -13.27
C LEU A 656 45.99 -18.14 -13.06
N GLY A 657 47.00 -18.02 -12.21
CA GLY A 657 47.59 -16.74 -11.81
C GLY A 657 49.03 -16.58 -12.25
N ILE A 658 49.41 -15.33 -12.54
CA ILE A 658 50.80 -14.90 -12.70
C ILE A 658 51.04 -13.66 -11.85
N GLY A 659 51.96 -13.77 -10.91
CA GLY A 659 52.45 -12.66 -10.09
C GLY A 659 53.77 -12.12 -10.62
N ILE A 660 54.00 -10.82 -10.48
CA ILE A 660 55.31 -10.19 -10.55
C ILE A 660 55.56 -9.46 -9.26
N GLY A 661 56.78 -9.43 -8.78
CA GLY A 661 57.09 -8.65 -7.60
C GLY A 661 58.58 -8.40 -7.40
N LYS A 662 58.86 -7.62 -6.38
CA LYS A 662 60.21 -7.31 -5.93
C LYS A 662 60.28 -7.44 -4.43
N GLU A 663 61.14 -8.35 -3.99
CA GLU A 663 61.43 -8.55 -2.58
C GLU A 663 62.80 -7.98 -2.20
N THR A 664 62.89 -7.52 -0.96
CA THR A 664 64.08 -7.05 -0.25
C THR A 664 64.11 -7.73 1.11
N GLU A 665 65.17 -7.55 1.89
CA GLU A 665 65.23 -8.10 3.25
C GLU A 665 64.11 -7.60 4.18
N LYS A 666 63.50 -6.44 3.89
CA LYS A 666 62.50 -5.82 4.75
C LYS A 666 61.13 -5.64 4.11
N SER A 667 60.98 -5.91 2.81
CA SER A 667 59.71 -5.64 2.12
C SER A 667 59.52 -6.51 0.90
N ASN A 668 58.26 -6.72 0.54
CA ASN A 668 57.84 -7.28 -0.74
C ASN A 668 56.72 -6.42 -1.33
N ILE A 669 56.79 -6.10 -2.62
CA ILE A 669 55.71 -5.45 -3.36
C ILE A 669 55.42 -6.28 -4.60
N PHE A 670 54.15 -6.53 -4.88
CA PHE A 670 53.74 -7.38 -5.99
C PHE A 670 52.48 -6.88 -6.69
N ALA A 671 52.32 -7.36 -7.93
CA ALA A 671 51.08 -7.34 -8.68
C ALA A 671 50.79 -8.75 -9.18
N LYS A 672 49.53 -9.18 -9.17
CA LYS A 672 49.07 -10.49 -9.66
C LYS A 672 47.89 -10.30 -10.58
N LEU A 673 47.90 -11.01 -11.69
CA LEU A 673 46.75 -11.20 -12.56
C LEU A 673 46.36 -12.68 -12.52
N ALA A 674 45.06 -12.98 -12.45
CA ALA A 674 44.58 -14.35 -12.52
C ALA A 674 43.33 -14.47 -13.38
N LEU A 675 43.34 -15.45 -14.30
CA LEU A 675 42.14 -15.87 -15.01
C LEU A 675 41.43 -16.92 -14.17
N ALA A 676 40.16 -16.66 -13.85
CA ALA A 676 39.34 -17.53 -13.02
C ALA A 676 38.10 -17.99 -13.78
N HIS A 677 37.66 -19.22 -13.52
CA HIS A 677 36.44 -19.77 -14.09
C HIS A 677 35.65 -20.55 -13.05
N GLU A 678 34.36 -20.26 -12.95
CA GLU A 678 33.40 -21.01 -12.14
C GLU A 678 32.67 -22.03 -13.03
N PHE A 679 32.87 -23.32 -12.73
CA PHE A 679 32.28 -24.43 -13.46
C PHE A 679 30.86 -24.80 -12.97
N SER A 680 30.47 -24.31 -11.79
CA SER A 680 29.20 -24.63 -11.11
C SER A 680 28.53 -23.35 -10.56
N GLY A 681 27.63 -23.43 -9.58
CA GLY A 681 27.05 -22.24 -8.95
C GLY A 681 25.71 -21.84 -9.55
N LYS A 682 24.69 -22.67 -9.30
CA LYS A 682 23.30 -22.30 -9.55
C LYS A 682 22.57 -22.08 -8.23
N VAL A 683 21.81 -21.00 -8.16
CA VAL A 683 20.90 -20.71 -7.05
C VAL A 683 19.49 -20.99 -7.56
N ASN A 684 18.96 -22.17 -7.24
CA ASN A 684 17.56 -22.52 -7.54
C ASN A 684 16.72 -22.25 -6.31
N THR A 685 15.61 -21.56 -6.47
CA THR A 685 14.71 -21.22 -5.37
C THR A 685 13.26 -21.44 -5.78
N THR A 686 12.49 -22.07 -4.90
CA THR A 686 11.05 -22.23 -5.01
C THR A 686 10.35 -21.34 -3.99
N TYR A 687 9.29 -20.66 -4.43
CA TYR A 687 8.50 -19.74 -3.62
C TYR A 687 7.04 -20.18 -3.65
N SER A 688 6.38 -20.16 -2.51
CA SER A 688 4.94 -20.47 -2.42
C SER A 688 4.27 -19.63 -1.35
N ALA A 689 3.07 -19.13 -1.63
CA ALA A 689 2.25 -18.41 -0.67
C ALA A 689 0.78 -18.87 -0.79
N PRO A 690 0.00 -18.89 0.31
CA PRO A 690 -1.41 -19.23 0.24
C PRO A 690 -2.16 -18.38 -0.79
N GLY A 691 -3.00 -19.01 -1.60
CA GLY A 691 -3.77 -18.34 -2.66
C GLY A 691 -2.94 -17.85 -3.85
N ASN A 692 -1.64 -18.16 -3.92
CA ASN A 692 -0.79 -17.80 -5.05
C ASN A 692 -0.11 -19.04 -5.66
N PRO A 693 0.18 -19.06 -6.97
CA PRO A 693 0.93 -20.12 -7.61
C PRO A 693 2.35 -20.27 -7.06
N THR A 694 2.83 -21.51 -7.01
CA THR A 694 4.24 -21.81 -6.71
C THR A 694 5.11 -21.43 -7.90
N VAL A 695 6.16 -20.66 -7.65
CA VAL A 695 7.09 -20.19 -8.70
C VAL A 695 8.52 -20.60 -8.39
N GLN A 696 9.34 -20.66 -9.44
CA GLN A 696 10.76 -20.99 -9.33
C GLN A 696 11.61 -19.97 -10.05
N THR A 697 12.77 -19.65 -9.47
CA THR A 697 13.79 -18.82 -10.09
C THR A 697 15.14 -19.51 -10.07
N THR A 698 15.98 -19.19 -11.05
CA THR A 698 17.37 -19.63 -11.12
C THR A 698 18.28 -18.43 -11.34
N VAL A 699 19.33 -18.32 -10.54
CA VAL A 699 20.50 -17.45 -10.83
C VAL A 699 21.68 -18.35 -11.19
N ASP A 700 22.22 -18.20 -12.40
CA ASP A 700 23.42 -18.91 -12.84
C ASP A 700 24.66 -18.04 -12.60
N LEU A 701 25.61 -18.55 -11.83
CA LEU A 701 26.84 -17.85 -11.44
C LEU A 701 28.07 -18.40 -12.17
N LYS A 702 27.88 -19.32 -13.12
CA LYS A 702 28.96 -19.78 -14.00
C LYS A 702 29.47 -18.63 -14.82
N ASP A 703 30.77 -18.42 -14.76
CA ASP A 703 31.39 -17.27 -15.42
C ASP A 703 32.90 -17.41 -15.52
N THR A 704 33.52 -16.63 -16.40
CA THR A 704 34.97 -16.47 -16.53
C THR A 704 35.35 -15.01 -16.32
N TRP A 705 36.25 -14.74 -15.39
CA TRP A 705 36.66 -13.37 -15.08
C TRP A 705 38.16 -13.23 -14.88
N LEU A 706 38.62 -11.98 -14.92
CA LEU A 706 40.00 -11.62 -14.63
C LEU A 706 40.08 -10.97 -13.24
N ASP A 707 40.89 -11.52 -12.35
CA ASP A 707 41.26 -10.91 -11.08
C ASP A 707 42.57 -10.13 -11.24
N ALA A 708 42.60 -8.89 -10.72
CA ALA A 708 43.81 -8.11 -10.56
C ALA A 708 44.03 -7.76 -9.09
N GLU A 709 45.27 -7.93 -8.64
CA GLU A 709 45.67 -7.69 -7.27
C GLU A 709 46.99 -6.94 -7.24
N ILE A 710 47.07 -5.93 -6.37
CA ILE A 710 48.32 -5.26 -6.02
C ILE A 710 48.47 -5.31 -4.51
N GLY A 711 49.68 -5.49 -4.03
CA GLY A 711 49.89 -5.62 -2.60
C GLY A 711 51.34 -5.64 -2.18
N GLY A 712 51.54 -5.77 -0.89
CA GLY A 712 52.88 -5.87 -0.34
C GLY A 712 52.91 -6.22 1.14
N SER A 713 54.12 -6.41 1.63
CA SER A 713 54.44 -6.63 3.04
C SER A 713 55.66 -5.80 3.41
N TRP A 714 55.68 -5.26 4.63
CA TRP A 714 56.78 -4.42 5.14
C TRP A 714 57.08 -4.76 6.59
N SER A 715 58.32 -5.18 6.86
CA SER A 715 58.85 -5.44 8.19
C SER A 715 59.09 -4.13 8.94
N VAL A 716 58.26 -3.89 9.96
CA VAL A 716 58.33 -2.69 10.80
C VAL A 716 59.26 -2.93 12.00
N ARG A 717 59.35 -4.19 12.45
CA ARG A 717 60.30 -4.68 13.48
C ARG A 717 60.82 -6.06 13.06
N PRO A 718 61.93 -6.57 13.64
CA PRO A 718 62.47 -7.88 13.29
C PRO A 718 61.44 -9.01 13.35
N SER A 719 60.50 -8.96 14.29
CA SER A 719 59.46 -9.96 14.49
C SER A 719 58.06 -9.51 14.05
N THR A 720 57.91 -8.34 13.41
CA THR A 720 56.59 -7.80 13.05
C THR A 720 56.59 -7.18 11.66
N TYR A 721 55.63 -7.59 10.83
CA TYR A 721 55.38 -6.95 9.54
C TYR A 721 53.90 -6.59 9.35
N LEU A 722 53.69 -5.54 8.56
CA LEU A 722 52.39 -5.14 8.04
C LEU A 722 52.24 -5.67 6.62
N TYR A 723 51.03 -5.95 6.20
CA TYR A 723 50.73 -6.35 4.83
C TYR A 723 49.38 -5.80 4.39
N GLY A 724 49.22 -5.63 3.09
CA GLY A 724 47.95 -5.21 2.54
C GLY A 724 47.84 -5.46 1.05
N THR A 725 46.61 -5.63 0.59
CA THR A 725 46.28 -5.89 -0.81
C THR A 725 45.06 -5.10 -1.22
N PHE A 726 45.07 -4.61 -2.45
CA PHE A 726 43.90 -4.13 -3.16
C PHE A 726 43.57 -5.10 -4.28
N THR A 727 42.32 -5.55 -4.35
CA THR A 727 41.85 -6.50 -5.36
C THR A 727 40.64 -5.95 -6.09
N LYS A 728 40.59 -6.20 -7.39
CA LYS A 728 39.45 -5.93 -8.26
C LYS A 728 39.32 -7.04 -9.29
N ASN A 729 38.10 -7.39 -9.66
CA ASN A 729 37.86 -8.28 -10.79
C ASN A 729 37.25 -7.52 -11.97
N PHE A 730 37.30 -8.15 -13.14
CA PHE A 730 36.82 -7.59 -14.40
C PHE A 730 36.04 -8.64 -15.18
N GLY A 731 34.89 -8.24 -15.70
CA GLY A 731 34.00 -9.10 -16.48
C GLY A 731 33.27 -10.16 -15.65
N ALA A 732 33.27 -10.05 -14.33
CA ALA A 732 32.65 -11.03 -13.44
C ALA A 732 31.15 -10.76 -13.22
N THR A 733 30.32 -11.80 -13.23
CA THR A 733 28.92 -11.75 -12.79
C THR A 733 28.79 -11.27 -11.35
N ILE A 734 29.70 -11.72 -10.48
CA ILE A 734 29.91 -11.14 -9.14
C ILE A 734 31.08 -10.16 -9.23
N ASP A 735 30.76 -8.90 -9.50
CA ASP A 735 31.73 -7.82 -9.61
C ASP A 735 32.16 -7.37 -8.21
N ASN A 736 33.43 -7.61 -7.89
CA ASN A 736 34.13 -7.02 -6.76
C ASN A 736 34.67 -5.66 -7.17
N THR A 737 33.82 -4.64 -7.06
CA THR A 737 34.11 -3.27 -7.48
C THR A 737 35.42 -2.77 -6.87
N TRP A 738 35.64 -3.08 -5.60
CA TRP A 738 36.94 -3.01 -4.93
C TRP A 738 36.94 -3.86 -3.66
N ARG A 739 38.13 -4.32 -3.28
CA ARG A 739 38.39 -4.95 -1.99
C ARG A 739 39.75 -4.52 -1.45
N ILE A 740 39.81 -4.32 -0.14
CA ILE A 740 41.03 -4.06 0.62
C ILE A 740 41.15 -5.13 1.71
N ASP A 741 42.34 -5.72 1.82
CA ASP A 741 42.76 -6.48 2.99
C ASP A 741 43.96 -5.75 3.61
N ALA A 742 43.97 -5.56 4.92
CA ALA A 742 45.06 -4.91 5.65
C ALA A 742 45.33 -5.66 6.95
N GLY A 743 46.56 -6.12 7.16
CA GLY A 743 46.89 -6.98 8.28
C GLY A 743 48.25 -6.70 8.92
N VAL A 744 48.38 -7.25 10.13
CA VAL A 744 49.61 -7.24 10.93
C VAL A 744 49.91 -8.67 11.35
N ARG A 745 51.18 -9.05 11.29
CA ARG A 745 51.67 -10.32 11.81
C ARG A 745 52.81 -10.09 12.79
N HIS A 746 52.79 -10.83 13.89
CA HIS A 746 53.88 -10.91 14.85
C HIS A 746 54.36 -12.36 14.98
N ASN A 747 55.67 -12.56 14.85
CA ASN A 747 56.35 -13.85 14.96
C ASN A 747 57.08 -13.92 16.31
N PHE A 748 57.04 -15.05 17.01
CA PHE A 748 57.72 -15.25 18.30
C PHE A 748 58.24 -16.66 18.50
#